data_AF-A0A8J3HFE4-F1
#
_entry.id   AF-A0A8J3HFE4-F1
#
_cell.length_a   1.000
_cell.length_b   1.000
_cell.length_c   1.000
_cell.angle_alpha   90.00
_cell.angle_beta   90.00
_cell.angle_gamma   90.00
#
_symmetry.space_group_name_H-M   'P 1'
#
loop_
_entity.id
_entity.type
_entity.pdbx_description
1 polymer ?
#
loop_
_entity_poly.entity_id
_entity_poly.type
_entity_poly.pdbx_seq_one_letter_code
_entity_poly.pdbx_strand_id
1 'polypeptide(L)'
;MAALTSPRPASGRTPLPHRPELRACAAAVLAVLAVVAAAAVWDPSGLLAPVGGSGLPLAGTGGVYRWAPLAVGLPVLLLGTGLPIAVLGRASRRVFLVAWTAVVGAAATAAAATGTAAVIPLLDQHLPVGAALRFTFATSGFAAMKFLLAGPLVAAAAALAHRVGPRPAPDGPAATGPAVATGPAVATGPAVATGPAVATMFAVVTLVAAGFGARWWRGGPVGYAFTGPLIAPTASAGIAGFLAGTALFLGAFALAVRALHRRVAHPAAPLPAAAATWLAAIVAGLVLGLVDAAMAALPVSARLDHAGADDWWIATTLLSIGTGLGYGATVGLLAATATGLLRRRGRVPAQPRRTPRHRLADAVLAVVLVAVALATGTAAAPGPDAGAPVAAAGGMARLRLLPAPDQAQPPVIGDETGRQVILRGVNVNQLIDYYLRDPAVPAVAPLTDADFAQMAAMGFNVVRLGMSWSRLEPQRGVLDQAYLDQIAAAVASAKAHGLYTVLDMHSDAWGNALAAPGEQCGGGTSPTTGWDGAPAWATVTDGTLHCQFMARDLAPAVATAYGNFYTDRDGIQSELVRTWAFVARRFAGESAVAGFDLLNEPGIGANPPVSSGLLLGRYYDAAITAIREAERAGGGYPHLVFFEPSVLWSGLAFDVTPPPGFTADRDLVFAPHPYSESITMDQGLGFTIASIERNLAVSARAAAAYGAALWAGEWGWFGDPDVDGAKVRRFAAAQDRLGIGGAFWVWRQGCGSPETGPDAEASGNLVRVDCHGSTVYAPRPGFARPLSRAYPRAFPGRLDRLESDPAGAGLVFTATAADGGDCHLDVWVPGDAKPHLSADGVRDAAMVQVPGGWQVTGCATGTYTVTVVP
;
A
#
# COMPACT_ATOMS: atom_id res chain seq x y z
N MET A 1 -6.52 95.78 -15.67
CA MET A 1 -5.65 94.99 -16.56
C MET A 1 -5.17 93.78 -15.78
N ALA A 2 -5.43 92.60 -16.32
CA ALA A 2 -5.53 91.33 -15.61
C ALA A 2 -4.19 90.58 -15.50
N ALA A 3 -3.91 90.04 -14.31
CA ALA A 3 -2.90 89.01 -14.09
C ALA A 3 -3.60 87.65 -14.02
N LEU A 4 -3.30 86.76 -14.97
CA LEU A 4 -3.79 85.39 -15.06
C LEU A 4 -2.82 84.45 -14.36
N THR A 5 -3.26 83.87 -13.25
CA THR A 5 -2.64 82.72 -12.60
C THR A 5 -3.05 81.42 -13.32
N SER A 6 -2.08 80.59 -13.63
CA SER A 6 -2.26 79.26 -14.22
C SER A 6 -2.32 78.19 -13.13
N PRO A 7 -3.28 77.24 -13.15
CA PRO A 7 -3.16 76.00 -12.41
C PRO A 7 -2.72 74.84 -13.34
N ARG A 8 -1.75 74.05 -12.84
CA ARG A 8 -1.22 72.82 -13.44
C ARG A 8 -2.34 71.77 -13.68
N PRO A 9 -2.21 70.90 -14.70
CA PRO A 9 -3.13 69.78 -14.90
C PRO A 9 -2.91 68.72 -13.82
N ALA A 10 -3.98 68.33 -13.14
CA ALA A 10 -4.01 67.19 -12.25
C ALA A 10 -3.72 65.91 -13.03
N SER A 11 -2.75 65.11 -12.54
CA SER A 11 -2.46 63.78 -13.05
C SER A 11 -3.69 62.89 -12.92
N GLY A 12 -4.37 62.62 -14.03
CA GLY A 12 -5.41 61.62 -14.11
C GLY A 12 -4.83 60.24 -13.81
N ARG A 13 -5.00 59.75 -12.57
CA ARG A 13 -4.86 58.34 -12.26
C ARG A 13 -5.97 57.61 -13.01
N THR A 14 -5.63 57.01 -14.16
CA THR A 14 -6.47 56.01 -14.83
C THR A 14 -6.87 54.95 -13.80
N PRO A 15 -8.17 54.67 -13.58
CA PRO A 15 -8.57 53.59 -12.68
C PRO A 15 -8.03 52.27 -13.22
N LEU A 16 -7.31 51.52 -12.37
CA LEU A 16 -6.84 50.18 -12.68
C LEU A 16 -8.01 49.32 -13.17
N PRO A 17 -7.87 48.56 -14.27
CA PRO A 17 -8.97 47.73 -14.77
C PRO A 17 -9.40 46.73 -13.70
N HIS A 18 -10.69 46.71 -13.36
CA HIS A 18 -11.28 45.72 -12.46
C HIS A 18 -11.12 44.32 -13.04
N ARG A 19 -10.21 43.53 -12.45
CA ARG A 19 -9.96 42.12 -12.82
C ARG A 19 -10.46 41.19 -11.71
N PRO A 20 -11.78 40.89 -11.64
CA PRO A 20 -12.34 40.02 -10.61
C PRO A 20 -11.72 38.61 -10.62
N GLU A 21 -11.25 38.13 -11.76
CA GLU A 21 -10.53 36.86 -11.92
C GLU A 21 -9.19 36.82 -11.16
N LEU A 22 -8.46 37.94 -11.11
CA LEU A 22 -7.17 38.00 -10.40
C LEU A 22 -7.37 38.04 -8.87
N ARG A 23 -8.45 38.69 -8.40
CA ARG A 23 -8.81 38.68 -6.99
C ARG A 23 -9.28 37.30 -6.53
N ALA A 24 -10.08 36.62 -7.34
CA ALA A 24 -10.47 35.24 -7.09
C ALA A 24 -9.26 34.30 -7.04
N CYS A 25 -8.31 34.47 -7.98
CA CYS A 25 -7.05 33.74 -7.98
C CYS A 25 -6.24 33.99 -6.70
N ALA A 26 -6.03 35.25 -6.31
CA ALA A 26 -5.29 35.59 -5.09
C ALA A 26 -5.96 35.00 -3.84
N ALA A 27 -7.29 35.11 -3.72
CA ALA A 27 -8.03 34.55 -2.59
C ALA A 27 -7.94 33.02 -2.53
N ALA A 28 -8.00 32.33 -3.67
CA ALA A 28 -7.82 30.89 -3.73
C ALA A 28 -6.42 30.46 -3.27
N VAL A 29 -5.37 31.13 -3.77
CA VAL A 29 -3.98 30.87 -3.40
C VAL A 29 -3.75 31.09 -1.91
N LEU A 30 -4.27 32.20 -1.35
CA LEU A 30 -4.20 32.48 0.08
C LEU A 30 -4.97 31.44 0.93
N ALA A 31 -6.13 31.01 0.47
CA ALA A 31 -6.90 29.97 1.15
C ALA A 31 -6.18 28.62 1.13
N VAL A 32 -5.53 28.25 0.02
CA VAL A 32 -4.69 27.04 -0.04
C VAL A 32 -3.54 27.15 0.96
N LEU A 33 -2.84 28.28 1.02
CA LEU A 33 -1.75 28.50 1.98
C LEU A 33 -2.24 28.37 3.43
N ALA A 34 -3.42 28.94 3.75
CA ALA A 34 -4.02 28.83 5.07
C ALA A 34 -4.40 27.39 5.42
N VAL A 35 -4.98 26.64 4.47
CA VAL A 35 -5.31 25.22 4.66
C VAL A 35 -4.06 24.38 4.87
N VAL A 36 -3.00 24.61 4.08
CA VAL A 36 -1.72 23.91 4.24
C VAL A 36 -1.09 24.22 5.60
N ALA A 37 -1.05 25.49 6.00
CA ALA A 37 -0.50 25.89 7.29
C ALA A 37 -1.29 25.30 8.47
N ALA A 38 -2.62 25.35 8.42
CA ALA A 38 -3.47 24.78 9.46
C ALA A 38 -3.32 23.26 9.56
N ALA A 39 -3.27 22.57 8.43
CA ALA A 39 -3.10 21.12 8.39
C ALA A 39 -1.71 20.67 8.89
N ALA A 40 -0.66 21.43 8.61
CA ALA A 40 0.69 21.14 9.12
C ALA A 40 0.76 21.22 10.66
N VAL A 41 -0.12 22.01 11.29
CA VAL A 41 -0.24 22.10 12.75
C VAL A 41 -1.10 20.95 13.30
N TRP A 42 -2.20 20.60 12.60
CA TRP A 42 -3.16 19.62 13.11
C TRP A 42 -2.74 18.16 12.88
N ASP A 43 -2.03 17.90 11.80
CA ASP A 43 -1.51 16.58 11.46
C ASP A 43 0.01 16.63 11.25
N PRO A 44 0.79 16.42 12.34
CA PRO A 44 2.25 16.44 12.28
C PRO A 44 2.83 15.24 11.52
N SER A 45 2.05 14.17 11.27
CA SER A 45 2.47 12.99 10.52
C SER A 45 2.48 13.20 9.00
N GLY A 46 1.67 14.15 8.51
CA GLY A 46 1.48 14.41 7.09
C GLY A 46 0.53 13.41 6.38
N LEU A 47 0.00 12.41 7.09
CA LEU A 47 -0.89 11.39 6.55
C LEU A 47 -2.20 11.98 6.00
N LEU A 48 -2.81 12.90 6.74
CA LEU A 48 -4.02 13.65 6.39
C LEU A 48 -3.69 15.04 5.80
N ALA A 49 -2.49 15.58 6.04
CA ALA A 49 -2.10 16.89 5.56
C ALA A 49 -2.14 16.96 4.01
N PRO A 50 -2.64 18.06 3.41
CA PRO A 50 -2.78 18.18 1.96
C PRO A 50 -1.45 18.37 1.20
N VAL A 51 -0.41 18.85 1.89
CA VAL A 51 0.97 18.92 1.42
C VAL A 51 1.82 18.28 2.51
N GLY A 52 2.68 17.32 2.15
CA GLY A 52 3.61 16.69 3.09
C GLY A 52 4.63 17.68 3.65
N GLY A 53 5.36 17.28 4.70
CA GLY A 53 6.33 18.15 5.38
C GLY A 53 5.86 18.71 6.73
N SER A 54 4.83 18.14 7.33
CA SER A 54 4.52 18.39 8.73
C SER A 54 5.67 17.86 9.62
N GLY A 55 6.04 18.61 10.65
CA GLY A 55 7.16 18.24 11.54
C GLY A 55 8.57 18.38 10.93
N LEU A 56 8.75 19.14 9.83
CA LEU A 56 10.07 19.37 9.24
C LEU A 56 11.06 20.00 10.24
N PRO A 57 12.34 19.57 10.21
CA PRO A 57 13.37 20.11 11.09
C PRO A 57 13.81 21.53 10.65
N LEU A 58 14.69 22.15 11.45
CA LEU A 58 15.29 23.45 11.12
C LEU A 58 15.92 23.42 9.71
N ALA A 59 15.73 24.51 8.96
CA ALA A 59 16.21 24.65 7.59
C ALA A 59 17.70 24.26 7.45
N GLY A 60 18.01 23.39 6.48
CA GLY A 60 19.37 22.88 6.22
C GLY A 60 19.63 21.43 6.66
N THR A 61 18.65 20.76 7.26
CA THR A 61 18.70 19.32 7.59
C THR A 61 17.71 18.52 6.73
N GLY A 62 18.08 17.29 6.36
CA GLY A 62 17.30 16.41 5.47
C GLY A 62 17.53 16.65 3.96
N GLY A 63 17.63 15.57 3.19
CA GLY A 63 17.91 15.61 1.74
C GLY A 63 16.79 16.20 0.88
N VAL A 64 17.02 16.29 -0.43
CA VAL A 64 16.09 16.88 -1.44
C VAL A 64 14.68 16.28 -1.36
N TYR A 65 14.56 14.99 -1.06
CA TYR A 65 13.27 14.28 -0.95
C TYR A 65 12.36 14.82 0.16
N ARG A 66 12.94 15.38 1.22
CA ARG A 66 12.23 15.88 2.39
C ARG A 66 11.64 17.26 2.17
N TRP A 67 12.36 18.09 1.43
CA TRP A 67 11.92 19.42 1.04
C TRP A 67 11.10 19.43 -0.26
N ALA A 68 11.06 18.32 -1.01
CA ALA A 68 10.29 18.21 -2.25
C ALA A 68 8.81 18.63 -2.12
N PRO A 69 8.07 18.29 -1.04
CA PRO A 69 6.70 18.78 -0.86
C PRO A 69 6.59 20.31 -0.83
N LEU A 70 7.57 21.02 -0.24
CA LEU A 70 7.58 22.47 -0.14
C LEU A 70 8.24 23.15 -1.35
N ALA A 71 9.35 22.61 -1.85
CA ALA A 71 10.14 23.19 -2.93
C ALA A 71 9.54 22.93 -4.33
N VAL A 72 8.81 21.82 -4.48
CA VAL A 72 8.18 21.40 -5.74
C VAL A 72 6.67 21.33 -5.58
N GLY A 73 6.18 20.58 -4.60
CA GLY A 73 4.75 20.33 -4.40
C GLY A 73 3.94 21.60 -4.20
N LEU A 74 4.33 22.45 -3.25
CA LEU A 74 3.61 23.67 -2.91
C LEU A 74 3.57 24.65 -4.09
N PRO A 75 4.67 25.01 -4.79
CA PRO A 75 4.60 25.82 -6.00
C PRO A 75 3.67 25.23 -7.07
N VAL A 76 3.73 23.91 -7.31
CA VAL A 76 2.86 23.24 -8.29
C VAL A 76 1.39 23.32 -7.86
N LEU A 77 1.10 23.13 -6.58
CA LEU A 77 -0.25 23.24 -6.02
C LEU A 77 -0.82 24.67 -6.18
N LEU A 78 -0.02 25.68 -5.84
CA LEU A 78 -0.43 27.09 -5.93
C LEU A 78 -0.63 27.52 -7.39
N LEU A 79 0.31 27.18 -8.27
CA LEU A 79 0.22 27.48 -9.71
C LEU A 79 -0.95 26.73 -10.38
N GLY A 80 -1.08 25.44 -10.09
CA GLY A 80 -2.16 24.60 -10.61
C GLY A 80 -3.55 25.05 -10.13
N THR A 81 -3.63 25.65 -8.93
CA THR A 81 -4.87 26.24 -8.42
C THR A 81 -5.15 27.60 -9.06
N GLY A 82 -4.17 28.50 -9.06
CA GLY A 82 -4.34 29.90 -9.47
C GLY A 82 -4.49 30.09 -10.98
N LEU A 83 -3.67 29.41 -11.78
CA LEU A 83 -3.61 29.64 -13.23
C LEU A 83 -4.95 29.36 -13.93
N PRO A 84 -5.67 28.24 -13.69
CA PRO A 84 -6.99 28.02 -14.28
C PRO A 84 -8.01 29.07 -13.86
N ILE A 85 -7.97 29.55 -12.60
CA ILE A 85 -8.87 30.59 -12.10
C ILE A 85 -8.59 31.91 -12.81
N ALA A 86 -7.32 32.32 -12.95
CA ALA A 86 -6.94 33.56 -13.62
C ALA A 86 -7.32 33.56 -15.11
N VAL A 87 -7.24 32.39 -15.77
CA VAL A 87 -7.48 32.26 -17.21
C VAL A 87 -8.97 32.05 -17.54
N LEU A 88 -9.70 31.28 -16.73
CA LEU A 88 -11.10 30.90 -16.97
C LEU A 88 -12.11 31.74 -16.15
N GLY A 89 -11.65 32.48 -15.13
CA GLY A 89 -12.50 33.23 -14.19
C GLY A 89 -13.19 34.47 -14.76
N ARG A 90 -12.86 34.88 -15.99
CA ARG A 90 -13.36 36.10 -16.63
C ARG A 90 -14.87 36.14 -16.91
N ALA A 91 -15.57 35.01 -16.87
CA ALA A 91 -16.96 34.93 -17.33
C ALA A 91 -17.89 34.03 -16.49
N SER A 92 -17.60 33.77 -15.22
CA SER A 92 -18.27 32.68 -14.50
C SER A 92 -19.10 33.13 -13.29
N ARG A 93 -20.44 32.97 -13.36
CA ARG A 93 -21.31 32.84 -12.17
C ARG A 93 -20.98 31.58 -11.33
N ARG A 94 -19.98 30.79 -11.72
CA ARG A 94 -19.58 29.49 -11.16
C ARG A 94 -18.07 29.40 -10.89
N VAL A 95 -17.40 30.51 -10.53
CA VAL A 95 -15.97 30.51 -10.14
C VAL A 95 -15.66 29.44 -9.09
N PHE A 96 -16.61 29.18 -8.20
CA PHE A 96 -16.57 28.09 -7.23
C PHE A 96 -16.18 26.74 -7.87
N LEU A 97 -16.88 26.29 -8.92
CA LEU A 97 -16.60 24.99 -9.55
C LEU A 97 -15.23 24.96 -10.22
N VAL A 98 -14.83 26.05 -10.87
CA VAL A 98 -13.50 26.14 -11.50
C VAL A 98 -12.40 26.06 -10.44
N ALA A 99 -12.55 26.80 -9.35
CA ALA A 99 -11.59 26.81 -8.25
C ALA A 99 -11.51 25.45 -7.55
N TRP A 100 -12.65 24.79 -7.32
CA TRP A 100 -12.69 23.48 -6.68
C TRP A 100 -12.04 22.40 -7.55
N THR A 101 -12.39 22.33 -8.84
CA THR A 101 -11.74 21.37 -9.75
C THR A 101 -10.26 21.67 -9.92
N ALA A 102 -9.86 22.95 -9.96
CA ALA A 102 -8.46 23.35 -10.09
C ALA A 102 -7.64 22.90 -8.90
N VAL A 103 -8.09 23.14 -7.66
CA VAL A 103 -7.33 22.73 -6.46
C VAL A 103 -7.23 21.21 -6.33
N VAL A 104 -8.29 20.46 -6.67
CA VAL A 104 -8.28 18.98 -6.69
C VAL A 104 -7.26 18.46 -7.69
N GLY A 105 -7.29 18.96 -8.93
CA GLY A 105 -6.31 18.55 -9.95
C GLY A 105 -4.89 18.97 -9.57
N ALA A 106 -4.73 20.16 -9.01
CA ALA A 106 -3.43 20.71 -8.62
C ALA A 106 -2.78 19.86 -7.53
N ALA A 107 -3.56 19.33 -6.59
CA ALA A 107 -3.08 18.43 -5.56
C ALA A 107 -2.54 17.11 -6.12
N ALA A 108 -3.26 16.46 -7.05
CA ALA A 108 -2.72 15.27 -7.73
C ALA A 108 -1.42 15.58 -8.48
N THR A 109 -1.40 16.66 -9.27
CA THR A 109 -0.18 17.05 -10.02
C THR A 109 0.98 17.38 -9.09
N ALA A 110 0.72 18.06 -7.97
CA ALA A 110 1.72 18.39 -6.96
C ALA A 110 2.28 17.13 -6.29
N ALA A 111 1.43 16.16 -5.96
CA ALA A 111 1.85 14.88 -5.38
C ALA A 111 2.72 14.07 -6.36
N ALA A 112 2.31 13.94 -7.63
CA ALA A 112 3.11 13.26 -8.65
C ALA A 112 4.48 13.94 -8.86
N ALA A 113 4.50 15.28 -8.93
CA ALA A 113 5.72 16.05 -9.10
C ALA A 113 6.66 15.92 -7.88
N THR A 114 6.09 15.97 -6.67
CA THR A 114 6.82 15.78 -5.41
C THR A 114 7.44 14.40 -5.32
N GLY A 115 6.64 13.35 -5.54
CA GLY A 115 7.12 11.97 -5.51
C GLY A 115 8.21 11.72 -6.55
N THR A 116 8.04 12.26 -7.76
CA THR A 116 9.06 12.15 -8.81
C THR A 116 10.35 12.87 -8.43
N ALA A 117 10.26 14.10 -7.93
CA ALA A 117 11.43 14.86 -7.48
C ALA A 117 12.15 14.19 -6.30
N ALA A 118 11.40 13.57 -5.39
CA ALA A 118 11.94 12.84 -4.25
C ALA A 118 12.69 11.56 -4.65
N VAL A 119 12.25 10.90 -5.72
CA VAL A 119 12.80 9.60 -6.16
C VAL A 119 13.95 9.73 -7.15
N ILE A 120 14.03 10.80 -7.95
CA ILE A 120 15.11 10.98 -8.95
C ILE A 120 16.53 10.73 -8.38
N PRO A 121 16.89 11.23 -7.19
CA PRO A 121 18.22 10.98 -6.62
C PRO A 121 18.47 9.53 -6.19
N LEU A 122 17.41 8.72 -6.08
CA LEU A 122 17.42 7.35 -5.56
C LEU A 122 17.33 6.30 -6.68
N LEU A 123 17.36 6.72 -7.95
CA LEU A 123 17.29 5.83 -9.10
C LEU A 123 18.55 4.98 -9.19
N ASP A 124 18.37 3.66 -9.23
CA ASP A 124 19.42 2.67 -9.36
C ASP A 124 18.86 1.40 -10.02
N GLN A 125 19.59 0.28 -9.92
CA GLN A 125 19.16 -1.01 -10.46
C GLN A 125 17.90 -1.57 -9.77
N HIS A 126 17.66 -1.21 -8.51
CA HIS A 126 16.52 -1.64 -7.70
C HIS A 126 15.33 -0.68 -7.81
N LEU A 127 15.52 0.50 -8.41
CA LEU A 127 14.47 1.48 -8.66
C LEU A 127 14.55 2.09 -10.06
N PRO A 128 14.05 1.40 -11.10
CA PRO A 128 14.08 1.91 -12.46
C PRO A 128 13.11 3.07 -12.64
N VAL A 129 13.52 4.06 -13.47
CA VAL A 129 12.75 5.28 -13.78
C VAL A 129 11.31 4.99 -14.19
N GLY A 130 11.09 3.95 -15.00
CA GLY A 130 9.76 3.57 -15.45
C GLY A 130 8.84 3.11 -14.32
N ALA A 131 9.36 2.38 -13.33
CA ALA A 131 8.60 1.98 -12.15
C ALA A 131 8.29 3.19 -11.27
N ALA A 132 9.28 4.05 -11.04
CA ALA A 132 9.12 5.28 -10.26
C ALA A 132 8.03 6.19 -10.84
N LEU A 133 8.10 6.50 -12.14
CA LEU A 133 7.08 7.32 -12.81
C LEU A 133 5.70 6.66 -12.74
N ARG A 134 5.58 5.36 -13.06
CA ARG A 134 4.27 4.68 -12.97
C ARG A 134 3.68 4.78 -11.58
N PHE A 135 4.47 4.55 -10.54
CA PHE A 135 3.99 4.55 -9.17
C PHE A 135 3.58 5.96 -8.69
N THR A 136 4.42 6.98 -8.91
CA THR A 136 4.16 8.35 -8.43
C THR A 136 2.92 8.96 -9.08
N PHE A 137 2.71 8.70 -10.37
CA PHE A 137 1.49 9.12 -11.05
C PHE A 137 0.29 8.26 -10.62
N ALA A 138 0.49 6.94 -10.45
CA ALA A 138 -0.61 6.05 -10.12
C ALA A 138 -1.29 6.36 -8.78
N THR A 139 -0.48 6.73 -7.80
CA THR A 139 -0.89 7.03 -6.44
C THR A 139 -1.20 8.50 -6.19
N SER A 140 -0.95 9.37 -7.18
CA SER A 140 -1.09 10.83 -7.03
C SER A 140 -2.51 11.30 -6.66
N GLY A 141 -3.53 10.56 -7.06
CA GLY A 141 -4.92 10.92 -6.80
C GLY A 141 -5.35 10.76 -5.34
N PHE A 142 -4.61 10.01 -4.51
CA PHE A 142 -4.86 9.97 -3.06
C PHE A 142 -4.71 11.34 -2.40
N ALA A 143 -3.75 12.16 -2.87
CA ALA A 143 -3.61 13.54 -2.42
C ALA A 143 -4.80 14.42 -2.87
N ALA A 144 -5.32 14.18 -4.08
CA ALA A 144 -6.46 14.94 -4.61
C ALA A 144 -7.76 14.71 -3.83
N MET A 145 -7.94 13.52 -3.24
CA MET A 145 -9.11 13.22 -2.41
C MET A 145 -9.22 14.13 -1.20
N LYS A 146 -8.10 14.48 -0.56
CA LYS A 146 -8.07 15.43 0.58
C LYS A 146 -8.68 16.78 0.18
N PHE A 147 -8.46 17.21 -1.06
CA PHE A 147 -9.02 18.46 -1.61
C PHE A 147 -10.43 18.32 -2.18
N LEU A 148 -11.01 17.12 -2.27
CA LEU A 148 -12.47 17.01 -2.43
C LEU A 148 -13.19 17.58 -1.20
N LEU A 149 -12.64 17.37 0.00
CA LEU A 149 -13.23 17.83 1.26
C LEU A 149 -12.79 19.24 1.64
N ALA A 150 -11.50 19.58 1.50
CA ALA A 150 -10.98 20.90 1.87
C ALA A 150 -11.15 21.96 0.75
N GLY A 151 -11.21 21.53 -0.51
CA GLY A 151 -11.30 22.41 -1.69
C GLY A 151 -12.54 23.33 -1.75
N PRO A 152 -13.72 22.96 -1.21
CA PRO A 152 -14.86 23.87 -1.10
C PRO A 152 -14.55 25.17 -0.34
N LEU A 153 -13.66 25.15 0.67
CA LEU A 153 -13.23 26.36 1.38
C LEU A 153 -12.44 27.30 0.46
N VAL A 154 -11.48 26.73 -0.28
CA VAL A 154 -10.70 27.45 -1.30
C VAL A 154 -11.60 28.03 -2.38
N ALA A 155 -12.57 27.24 -2.84
CA ALA A 155 -13.53 27.62 -3.86
C ALA A 155 -14.49 28.71 -3.39
N ALA A 156 -14.93 28.67 -2.12
CA ALA A 156 -15.78 29.69 -1.52
C ALA A 156 -15.04 31.03 -1.40
N ALA A 157 -13.78 31.01 -0.94
CA ALA A 157 -12.93 32.20 -0.88
C ALA A 157 -12.75 32.84 -2.26
N ALA A 158 -12.47 32.03 -3.28
CA ALA A 158 -12.36 32.48 -4.67
C ALA A 158 -13.67 33.11 -5.18
N ALA A 159 -14.81 32.46 -4.92
CA ALA A 159 -16.11 32.92 -5.35
C ALA A 159 -16.56 34.21 -4.65
N LEU A 160 -16.26 34.37 -3.36
CA LEU A 160 -16.55 35.58 -2.60
C LEU A 160 -15.71 36.76 -3.10
N ALA A 161 -14.39 36.55 -3.26
CA ALA A 161 -13.48 37.58 -3.77
C ALA A 161 -13.79 37.99 -5.23
N HIS A 162 -14.33 37.07 -6.03
CA HIS A 162 -14.81 37.39 -7.37
C HIS A 162 -16.00 38.36 -7.33
N ARG A 163 -16.92 38.17 -6.37
CA ARG A 163 -18.15 38.96 -6.20
C ARG A 163 -17.92 40.33 -5.54
N VAL A 164 -16.98 40.43 -4.61
CA VAL A 164 -16.70 41.66 -3.85
C VAL A 164 -15.82 42.59 -4.69
N GLY A 165 -16.40 43.61 -5.33
CA GLY A 165 -15.69 44.71 -5.98
C GLY A 165 -16.61 45.88 -6.29
N PRO A 166 -16.07 47.10 -6.51
CA PRO A 166 -16.87 48.24 -6.93
C PRO A 166 -17.67 47.83 -8.17
N ARG A 167 -19.00 47.97 -8.09
CA ARG A 167 -19.83 47.89 -9.30
C ARG A 167 -19.37 49.03 -10.20
N PRO A 168 -19.14 48.80 -11.51
CA PRO A 168 -18.96 49.92 -12.42
C PRO A 168 -20.14 50.88 -12.23
N ALA A 169 -19.84 52.18 -12.15
CA ALA A 169 -20.89 53.19 -12.17
C ALA A 169 -21.79 52.92 -13.38
N PRO A 170 -23.12 53.05 -13.26
CA PRO A 170 -24.00 52.87 -14.42
C PRO A 170 -23.51 53.80 -15.52
N ASP A 171 -23.18 53.23 -16.68
CA ASP A 171 -22.74 53.99 -17.85
C ASP A 171 -23.80 55.06 -18.13
N GLY A 172 -23.38 56.33 -18.12
CA GLY A 172 -24.16 57.41 -18.71
C GLY A 172 -24.42 57.10 -20.19
N PRO A 173 -25.48 57.68 -20.79
CA PRO A 173 -25.95 57.30 -22.12
C PRO A 173 -24.83 57.37 -23.15
N ALA A 174 -24.72 56.29 -23.93
CA ALA A 174 -23.68 56.06 -24.92
C ALA A 174 -23.48 57.25 -25.87
N ALA A 175 -22.28 57.84 -25.86
CA ALA A 175 -21.82 58.68 -26.95
C ALA A 175 -21.47 57.79 -28.13
N THR A 176 -22.29 57.87 -29.19
CA THR A 176 -22.07 57.23 -30.49
C THR A 176 -20.84 57.85 -31.17
N GLY A 177 -19.70 57.17 -31.13
CA GLY A 177 -18.54 57.43 -31.99
C GLY A 177 -18.43 56.37 -33.10
N PRO A 178 -17.94 56.70 -34.30
CA PRO A 178 -17.99 55.80 -35.45
C PRO A 178 -17.02 54.62 -35.29
N ALA A 179 -17.52 53.42 -35.55
CA ALA A 179 -16.73 52.20 -35.57
C ALA A 179 -15.74 52.20 -36.75
N VAL A 180 -14.44 52.18 -36.45
CA VAL A 180 -13.40 51.82 -37.42
C VAL A 180 -13.44 50.30 -37.58
N ALA A 181 -13.86 49.84 -38.76
CA ALA A 181 -13.88 48.44 -39.14
C ALA A 181 -12.45 47.88 -39.20
N THR A 182 -12.10 47.06 -38.22
CA THR A 182 -10.98 46.10 -38.34
C THR A 182 -11.56 44.75 -38.79
N GLY A 183 -10.87 44.08 -39.71
CA GLY A 183 -11.35 42.96 -40.53
C GLY A 183 -11.90 41.73 -39.77
N PRO A 184 -12.36 40.69 -40.51
CA PRO A 184 -13.17 39.62 -39.94
C PRO A 184 -12.34 38.78 -38.97
N ALA A 185 -12.47 39.06 -37.67
CA ALA A 185 -12.13 38.11 -36.63
C ALA A 185 -13.07 36.91 -36.82
N VAL A 186 -12.56 35.81 -37.39
CA VAL A 186 -13.27 34.54 -37.46
C VAL A 186 -13.63 34.17 -36.02
N ALA A 187 -14.88 34.40 -35.64
CA ALA A 187 -15.41 33.99 -34.36
C ALA A 187 -15.39 32.45 -34.33
N THR A 188 -14.30 31.87 -33.82
CA THR A 188 -14.22 30.43 -33.60
C THR A 188 -15.20 30.07 -32.50
N GLY A 189 -16.42 29.70 -32.89
CA GLY A 189 -17.48 29.31 -31.95
C GLY A 189 -17.04 28.14 -31.05
N PRO A 190 -17.68 27.93 -29.89
CA PRO A 190 -17.31 26.91 -28.92
C PRO A 190 -17.21 25.49 -29.52
N ALA A 191 -18.03 25.18 -30.53
CA ALA A 191 -18.01 23.91 -31.25
C ALA A 191 -16.69 23.66 -32.02
N VAL A 192 -16.04 24.71 -32.53
CA VAL A 192 -14.76 24.64 -33.25
C VAL A 192 -13.57 24.46 -32.28
N ALA A 193 -13.71 24.93 -31.04
CA ALA A 193 -12.68 24.76 -30.00
C ALA A 193 -12.70 23.35 -29.35
N THR A 194 -13.88 22.74 -29.22
CA THR A 194 -14.08 21.42 -28.57
C THR A 194 -13.52 20.25 -29.38
N GLY A 195 -13.70 20.23 -30.71
CA GLY A 195 -13.30 19.11 -31.56
C GLY A 195 -11.82 18.71 -31.44
N PRO A 196 -10.86 19.66 -31.54
CA PRO A 196 -9.43 19.35 -31.40
C PRO A 196 -9.04 18.84 -30.00
N ALA A 197 -9.65 19.37 -28.93
CA ALA A 197 -9.35 18.91 -27.56
C ALA A 197 -9.78 17.45 -27.33
N VAL A 198 -10.95 17.05 -27.86
CA VAL A 198 -11.43 15.67 -27.80
C VAL A 198 -10.54 14.74 -28.62
N ALA A 199 -10.09 15.16 -29.82
CA ALA A 199 -9.17 14.37 -30.63
C ALA A 199 -7.81 14.16 -29.95
N THR A 200 -7.25 15.21 -29.34
CA THR A 200 -6.01 15.12 -28.54
C THR A 200 -6.19 14.16 -27.36
N MET A 201 -7.31 14.26 -26.63
CA MET A 201 -7.58 13.37 -25.49
C MET A 201 -7.72 11.92 -25.94
N PHE A 202 -8.40 11.65 -27.06
CA PHE A 202 -8.49 10.31 -27.62
C PHE A 202 -7.11 9.72 -27.93
N ALA A 203 -6.23 10.50 -28.59
CA ALA A 203 -4.87 10.07 -28.89
C ALA A 203 -4.05 9.80 -27.61
N VAL A 204 -4.13 10.68 -26.62
CA VAL A 204 -3.43 10.53 -25.33
C VAL A 204 -3.92 9.30 -24.57
N VAL A 205 -5.23 9.12 -24.42
CA VAL A 205 -5.80 7.95 -23.73
C VAL A 205 -5.37 6.65 -24.43
N THR A 206 -5.35 6.64 -25.76
CA THR A 206 -4.93 5.45 -26.52
C THR A 206 -3.43 5.15 -26.32
N LEU A 207 -2.57 6.18 -26.37
CA LEU A 207 -1.13 6.02 -26.11
C LEU A 207 -0.83 5.59 -24.67
N VAL A 208 -1.53 6.19 -23.70
CA VAL A 208 -1.40 5.84 -22.28
C VAL A 208 -1.87 4.41 -22.07
N ALA A 209 -3.00 4.00 -22.64
CA ALA A 209 -3.49 2.63 -22.56
C ALA A 209 -2.51 1.59 -23.14
N ALA A 210 -1.82 1.92 -24.23
CA ALA A 210 -0.86 1.01 -24.88
C ALA A 210 0.47 0.86 -24.12
N GLY A 211 0.88 1.83 -23.30
CA GLY A 211 2.20 1.83 -22.64
C GLY A 211 2.17 1.93 -21.11
N PHE A 212 1.54 2.98 -20.57
CA PHE A 212 1.71 3.41 -19.18
C PHE A 212 0.53 3.05 -18.26
N GLY A 213 -0.70 3.05 -18.78
CA GLY A 213 -1.95 2.93 -18.02
C GLY A 213 -2.56 1.53 -17.95
N ALA A 214 -2.06 0.56 -18.72
CA ALA A 214 -2.61 -0.80 -18.76
C ALA A 214 -2.65 -1.50 -17.38
N ARG A 215 -1.79 -1.11 -16.44
CA ARG A 215 -1.67 -1.72 -15.10
C ARG A 215 -2.10 -0.80 -13.97
N TRP A 216 -2.83 0.28 -14.23
CA TRP A 216 -3.04 1.31 -13.21
C TRP A 216 -3.92 0.85 -12.03
N TRP A 217 -4.99 0.11 -12.31
CA TRP A 217 -5.93 -0.38 -11.28
C TRP A 217 -5.54 -1.78 -10.81
N ARG A 218 -6.05 -2.86 -11.42
CA ARG A 218 -5.80 -4.22 -10.88
C ARG A 218 -4.33 -4.67 -10.98
N GLY A 219 -3.54 -4.09 -11.88
CA GLY A 219 -2.10 -4.36 -11.97
C GLY A 219 -1.22 -3.39 -11.17
N GLY A 220 -1.85 -2.47 -10.42
CA GLY A 220 -1.19 -1.38 -9.72
C GLY A 220 -1.10 -1.67 -8.22
N PRO A 221 -0.52 -0.74 -7.43
CA PRO A 221 -0.20 -0.98 -6.02
C PRO A 221 -1.42 -1.18 -5.10
N VAL A 222 -2.64 -0.90 -5.58
CA VAL A 222 -3.92 -1.11 -4.85
C VAL A 222 -4.87 -2.04 -5.61
N GLY A 223 -4.38 -2.70 -6.65
CA GLY A 223 -5.21 -3.49 -7.56
C GLY A 223 -5.88 -4.68 -6.90
N TYR A 224 -5.23 -5.22 -5.88
CA TYR A 224 -5.71 -6.35 -5.08
C TYR A 224 -7.05 -6.07 -4.38
N ALA A 225 -7.39 -4.80 -4.13
CA ALA A 225 -8.59 -4.42 -3.38
C ALA A 225 -9.89 -4.68 -4.15
N PHE A 226 -9.83 -4.67 -5.48
CA PHE A 226 -11.01 -4.70 -6.35
C PHE A 226 -11.40 -6.12 -6.78
N THR A 227 -12.66 -6.49 -6.54
CA THR A 227 -13.34 -7.70 -7.05
C THR A 227 -14.39 -7.31 -8.09
N GLY A 228 -14.71 -8.21 -9.04
CA GLY A 228 -15.81 -7.99 -9.99
C GLY A 228 -15.47 -7.10 -11.21
N PRO A 229 -16.36 -7.00 -12.21
CA PRO A 229 -16.09 -6.27 -13.44
C PRO A 229 -15.88 -4.78 -13.16
N LEU A 230 -14.68 -4.26 -13.44
CA LEU A 230 -14.42 -2.83 -13.43
C LEU A 230 -14.59 -2.29 -14.85
N ILE A 231 -14.92 -1.00 -14.96
CA ILE A 231 -14.89 -0.31 -16.26
C ILE A 231 -13.61 0.50 -16.43
N ALA A 232 -12.82 0.72 -15.38
CA ALA A 232 -11.54 1.42 -15.45
C ALA A 232 -10.66 0.99 -16.65
N PRO A 233 -10.04 1.94 -17.38
CA PRO A 233 -9.24 1.66 -18.57
C PRO A 233 -7.91 1.00 -18.18
N THR A 234 -7.96 -0.31 -17.97
CA THR A 234 -6.83 -1.18 -17.65
C THR A 234 -6.89 -2.46 -18.47
N ALA A 235 -5.74 -3.11 -18.69
CA ALA A 235 -5.71 -4.42 -19.37
C ALA A 235 -6.53 -5.48 -18.63
N SER A 236 -6.63 -5.34 -17.31
CA SER A 236 -7.33 -6.27 -16.42
C SER A 236 -8.85 -6.10 -16.37
N ALA A 237 -9.41 -5.02 -16.92
CA ALA A 237 -10.86 -4.83 -17.05
C ALA A 237 -11.46 -5.68 -18.20
N GLY A 238 -10.60 -6.39 -18.93
CA GLY A 238 -10.96 -7.02 -20.20
C GLY A 238 -11.24 -5.97 -21.27
N ILE A 239 -11.42 -6.43 -22.52
CA ILE A 239 -11.63 -5.54 -23.67
C ILE A 239 -12.92 -4.73 -23.48
N ALA A 240 -14.01 -5.37 -23.04
CA ALA A 240 -15.30 -4.70 -22.88
C ALA A 240 -15.28 -3.64 -21.77
N GLY A 241 -14.73 -3.97 -20.59
CA GLY A 241 -14.58 -3.01 -19.50
C GLY A 241 -13.69 -1.83 -19.89
N PHE A 242 -12.53 -2.12 -20.49
CA PHE A 242 -11.62 -1.09 -21.00
C PHE A 242 -12.30 -0.12 -21.98
N LEU A 243 -13.04 -0.65 -22.96
CA LEU A 243 -13.78 0.17 -23.92
C LEU A 243 -14.89 0.98 -23.24
N ALA A 244 -15.60 0.39 -22.28
CA ALA A 244 -16.67 1.05 -21.53
C ALA A 244 -16.14 2.21 -20.68
N GLY A 245 -15.07 2.04 -19.90
CA GLY A 245 -14.50 3.15 -19.13
C GLY A 245 -13.81 4.18 -19.99
N THR A 246 -13.18 3.78 -21.09
CA THR A 246 -12.64 4.73 -22.07
C THR A 246 -13.77 5.58 -22.66
N ALA A 247 -14.90 4.97 -23.05
CA ALA A 247 -16.06 5.68 -23.55
C ALA A 247 -16.68 6.59 -22.48
N LEU A 248 -16.82 6.12 -21.25
CA LEU A 248 -17.32 6.91 -20.12
C LEU A 248 -16.43 8.13 -19.87
N PHE A 249 -15.12 7.92 -19.78
CA PHE A 249 -14.14 8.97 -19.55
C PHE A 249 -14.19 10.01 -20.68
N LEU A 250 -14.14 9.58 -21.94
CA LEU A 250 -14.19 10.48 -23.10
C LEU A 250 -15.53 11.22 -23.20
N GLY A 251 -16.64 10.57 -22.87
CA GLY A 251 -17.98 11.17 -22.84
C GLY A 251 -18.09 12.25 -21.76
N ALA A 252 -17.69 11.93 -20.52
CA ALA A 252 -17.64 12.89 -19.41
C ALA A 252 -16.71 14.07 -19.73
N PHE A 253 -15.53 13.78 -20.29
CA PHE A 253 -14.57 14.79 -20.74
C PHE A 253 -15.18 15.72 -21.81
N ALA A 254 -15.83 15.17 -22.83
CA ALA A 254 -16.44 15.95 -23.91
C ALA A 254 -17.54 16.89 -23.41
N LEU A 255 -18.37 16.42 -22.46
CA LEU A 255 -19.39 17.24 -21.82
C LEU A 255 -18.77 18.36 -20.97
N ALA A 256 -17.79 18.03 -20.14
CA ALA A 256 -17.11 18.99 -19.26
C ALA A 256 -16.36 20.07 -20.06
N VAL A 257 -15.57 19.68 -21.07
CA VAL A 257 -14.78 20.62 -21.87
C VAL A 257 -15.69 21.51 -22.74
N ARG A 258 -16.82 20.98 -23.25
CA ARG A 258 -17.83 21.78 -23.97
C ARG A 258 -18.49 22.80 -23.05
N ALA A 259 -18.81 22.41 -21.82
CA ALA A 259 -19.40 23.32 -20.82
C ALA A 259 -18.43 24.45 -20.44
N LEU A 260 -17.13 24.15 -20.33
CA LEU A 260 -16.07 25.14 -20.09
C LEU A 260 -15.88 26.07 -21.30
N HIS A 261 -15.69 25.54 -22.50
CA HIS A 261 -15.44 26.34 -23.72
C HIS A 261 -16.60 27.27 -24.10
N ARG A 262 -17.86 26.90 -23.83
CA ARG A 262 -19.02 27.77 -24.06
C ARG A 262 -18.99 29.07 -23.25
N ARG A 263 -18.13 29.16 -22.23
CA ARG A 263 -18.13 30.22 -21.23
C ARG A 263 -16.81 30.97 -21.15
N VAL A 264 -15.86 30.69 -22.06
CA VAL A 264 -14.57 31.38 -22.12
C VAL A 264 -14.61 32.36 -23.28
N ALA A 265 -14.14 33.60 -23.08
CA ALA A 265 -14.15 34.64 -24.11
C ALA A 265 -13.27 34.29 -25.33
N HIS A 266 -12.13 33.62 -25.10
CA HIS A 266 -11.20 33.16 -26.13
C HIS A 266 -10.85 31.68 -25.95
N PRO A 267 -11.78 30.75 -26.22
CA PRO A 267 -11.57 29.32 -25.97
C PRO A 267 -10.53 28.71 -26.93
N ALA A 268 -10.19 29.41 -28.01
CA ALA A 268 -9.19 29.00 -28.98
C ALA A 268 -7.76 29.44 -28.61
N ALA A 269 -7.58 30.30 -27.60
CA ALA A 269 -6.25 30.70 -27.17
C ALA A 269 -5.52 29.53 -26.47
N PRO A 270 -4.18 29.41 -26.56
CA PRO A 270 -3.45 28.24 -26.08
C PRO A 270 -3.67 27.93 -24.59
N LEU A 271 -3.57 28.96 -23.73
CA LEU A 271 -3.68 28.81 -22.27
C LEU A 271 -5.11 28.47 -21.81
N PRO A 272 -6.17 29.17 -22.23
CA PRO A 272 -7.54 28.77 -21.88
C PRO A 272 -7.93 27.38 -22.38
N ALA A 273 -7.48 27.00 -23.59
CA ALA A 273 -7.74 25.66 -24.14
C ALA A 273 -7.04 24.57 -23.32
N ALA A 274 -5.79 24.78 -22.93
CA ALA A 274 -5.04 23.85 -22.08
C ALA A 274 -5.68 23.72 -20.68
N ALA A 275 -6.01 24.85 -20.04
CA ALA A 275 -6.65 24.84 -18.72
C ALA A 275 -8.03 24.16 -18.74
N ALA A 276 -8.87 24.43 -19.75
CA ALA A 276 -10.17 23.78 -19.88
C ALA A 276 -10.04 22.27 -20.14
N THR A 277 -9.04 21.87 -20.94
CA THR A 277 -8.73 20.45 -21.19
C THR A 277 -8.33 19.74 -19.89
N TRP A 278 -7.43 20.33 -19.12
CA TRP A 278 -6.98 19.74 -17.87
C TRP A 278 -8.12 19.60 -16.85
N LEU A 279 -8.89 20.66 -16.59
CA LEU A 279 -10.02 20.61 -15.65
C LEU A 279 -11.10 19.61 -16.09
N ALA A 280 -11.39 19.52 -17.39
CA ALA A 280 -12.35 18.54 -17.91
C ALA A 280 -11.88 17.09 -17.70
N ALA A 281 -10.56 16.84 -17.76
CA ALA A 281 -9.99 15.52 -17.51
C ALA A 281 -10.07 15.13 -16.02
N ILE A 282 -9.89 16.08 -15.09
CA ILE A 282 -10.11 15.86 -13.65
C ILE A 282 -11.56 15.45 -13.38
N VAL A 283 -12.53 16.17 -13.96
CA VAL A 283 -13.95 15.83 -13.83
C VAL A 283 -14.24 14.45 -14.42
N ALA A 284 -13.69 14.12 -15.59
CA ALA A 284 -13.85 12.81 -16.21
C ALA A 284 -13.25 11.68 -15.36
N GLY A 285 -12.09 11.91 -14.73
CA GLY A 285 -11.45 10.97 -13.80
C GLY A 285 -12.27 10.75 -12.53
N LEU A 286 -12.86 11.81 -11.97
CA LEU A 286 -13.79 11.71 -10.84
C LEU A 286 -15.04 10.91 -11.20
N VAL A 287 -15.64 11.17 -12.38
CA VAL A 287 -16.81 10.42 -12.85
C VAL A 287 -16.47 8.94 -13.00
N LEU A 288 -15.32 8.61 -13.59
CA LEU A 288 -14.84 7.24 -13.72
C LEU A 288 -14.73 6.57 -12.33
N GLY A 289 -14.04 7.22 -11.38
CA GLY A 289 -13.87 6.70 -10.02
C GLY A 289 -15.18 6.53 -9.25
N LEU A 290 -16.16 7.43 -9.44
CA LEU A 290 -17.50 7.30 -8.84
C LEU A 290 -18.30 6.14 -9.42
N VAL A 291 -18.20 5.89 -10.74
CA VAL A 291 -18.90 4.76 -11.36
C VAL A 291 -18.25 3.44 -10.93
N ASP A 292 -16.92 3.37 -10.90
CA ASP A 292 -16.23 2.17 -10.38
C ASP A 292 -16.53 1.94 -8.88
N ALA A 293 -16.60 2.99 -8.05
CA ALA A 293 -17.04 2.88 -6.67
C ALA A 293 -18.47 2.31 -6.55
N ALA A 294 -19.40 2.81 -7.37
CA ALA A 294 -20.76 2.30 -7.42
C ALA A 294 -20.81 0.84 -7.86
N MET A 295 -19.97 0.43 -8.82
CA MET A 295 -19.84 -0.95 -9.27
C MET A 295 -19.22 -1.87 -8.21
N ALA A 296 -18.21 -1.39 -7.47
CA ALA A 296 -17.59 -2.12 -6.37
C ALA A 296 -18.57 -2.31 -5.19
N ALA A 297 -19.48 -1.35 -4.98
CA ALA A 297 -20.53 -1.43 -3.97
C ALA A 297 -21.73 -2.33 -4.37
N LEU A 298 -21.81 -2.79 -5.63
CA LEU A 298 -22.89 -3.71 -6.03
C LEU A 298 -22.78 -5.03 -5.26
N PRO A 299 -23.91 -5.67 -4.89
CA PRO A 299 -23.91 -6.91 -4.11
C PRO A 299 -23.06 -8.04 -4.72
N VAL A 300 -22.92 -8.07 -6.05
CA VAL A 300 -22.11 -9.07 -6.77
C VAL A 300 -20.60 -8.86 -6.56
N SER A 301 -20.17 -7.62 -6.31
CA SER A 301 -18.76 -7.27 -6.08
C SER A 301 -18.43 -7.22 -4.59
N ALA A 302 -19.41 -6.89 -3.76
CA ALA A 302 -19.27 -6.71 -2.31
C ALA A 302 -19.44 -8.02 -1.51
N ARG A 303 -20.20 -9.01 -2.00
CA ARG A 303 -20.40 -10.27 -1.26
C ARG A 303 -19.13 -11.13 -1.27
N LEU A 304 -18.66 -11.46 -0.08
CA LEU A 304 -17.71 -12.54 0.16
C LEU A 304 -18.47 -13.60 0.94
N ASP A 305 -18.50 -14.83 0.42
CA ASP A 305 -19.14 -15.92 1.12
C ASP A 305 -18.45 -16.14 2.48
N HIS A 306 -19.26 -16.34 3.52
CA HIS A 306 -18.80 -16.53 4.91
C HIS A 306 -18.12 -15.33 5.59
N ALA A 307 -18.10 -14.13 4.97
CA ALA A 307 -17.60 -12.94 5.65
C ALA A 307 -18.53 -12.44 6.75
N GLY A 308 -17.92 -11.95 7.84
CA GLY A 308 -18.59 -11.09 8.81
C GLY A 308 -19.11 -9.78 8.18
N ALA A 309 -19.96 -9.06 8.91
CA ALA A 309 -20.40 -7.74 8.48
C ALA A 309 -19.20 -6.79 8.36
N ASP A 310 -19.07 -6.13 7.21
CA ASP A 310 -18.01 -5.17 6.97
C ASP A 310 -18.46 -3.99 6.09
N ASP A 311 -17.69 -2.92 6.17
CA ASP A 311 -17.83 -1.66 5.45
C ASP A 311 -16.77 -1.54 4.34
N TRP A 312 -16.43 -2.64 3.67
CA TRP A 312 -15.39 -2.67 2.63
C TRP A 312 -15.67 -1.73 1.45
N TRP A 313 -16.94 -1.35 1.29
CA TRP A 313 -17.38 -0.32 0.36
C TRP A 313 -16.70 1.04 0.62
N ILE A 314 -16.31 1.35 1.86
CA ILE A 314 -15.56 2.57 2.22
C ILE A 314 -14.18 2.51 1.55
N ALA A 315 -13.42 1.44 1.80
CA ALA A 315 -12.09 1.25 1.24
C ALA A 315 -12.12 1.28 -0.30
N THR A 316 -13.02 0.49 -0.91
CA THR A 316 -13.14 0.44 -2.38
C THR A 316 -13.61 1.75 -3.00
N THR A 317 -14.46 2.52 -2.33
CA THR A 317 -14.87 3.87 -2.79
C THR A 317 -13.69 4.84 -2.76
N LEU A 318 -12.95 4.87 -1.65
CA LEU A 318 -11.77 5.71 -1.49
C LEU A 318 -10.71 5.38 -2.55
N LEU A 319 -10.40 4.09 -2.72
CA LEU A 319 -9.43 3.62 -3.71
C LEU A 319 -9.89 3.93 -5.15
N SER A 320 -11.18 3.75 -5.48
CA SER A 320 -11.71 4.04 -6.83
C SER A 320 -11.63 5.52 -7.18
N ILE A 321 -12.05 6.39 -6.25
CA ILE A 321 -12.03 7.85 -6.46
C ILE A 321 -10.58 8.35 -6.56
N GLY A 322 -9.69 7.90 -5.66
CA GLY A 322 -8.27 8.25 -5.70
C GLY A 322 -7.63 7.84 -7.03
N THR A 323 -7.82 6.59 -7.44
CA THR A 323 -7.23 6.10 -8.69
C THR A 323 -7.80 6.82 -9.92
N GLY A 324 -9.12 7.09 -9.95
CA GLY A 324 -9.78 7.85 -11.02
C GLY A 324 -9.28 9.29 -11.14
N LEU A 325 -9.10 9.98 -10.01
CA LEU A 325 -8.54 11.34 -9.98
C LEU A 325 -7.08 11.36 -10.46
N GLY A 326 -6.26 10.41 -10.02
CA GLY A 326 -4.86 10.28 -10.46
C GLY A 326 -4.75 10.04 -11.98
N TYR A 327 -5.61 9.17 -12.51
CA TYR A 327 -5.73 8.93 -13.94
C TYR A 327 -6.09 10.22 -14.70
N GLY A 328 -7.18 10.89 -14.29
CA GLY A 328 -7.66 12.13 -14.91
C GLY A 328 -6.62 13.27 -14.88
N ALA A 329 -5.90 13.42 -13.77
CA ALA A 329 -4.83 14.41 -13.63
C ALA A 329 -3.68 14.16 -14.61
N THR A 330 -3.28 12.91 -14.75
CA THR A 330 -2.14 12.52 -15.59
C THR A 330 -2.44 12.65 -17.07
N VAL A 331 -3.51 11.99 -17.54
CA VAL A 331 -3.90 12.07 -18.96
C VAL A 331 -4.30 13.50 -19.33
N GLY A 332 -4.93 14.22 -18.38
CA GLY A 332 -5.26 15.63 -18.49
C GLY A 332 -4.04 16.51 -18.72
N LEU A 333 -2.95 16.30 -17.96
CA LEU A 333 -1.73 17.10 -18.07
C LEU A 333 -1.04 16.88 -19.42
N LEU A 334 -0.96 15.63 -19.87
CA LEU A 334 -0.42 15.27 -21.20
C LEU A 334 -1.26 15.91 -22.32
N ALA A 335 -2.59 15.78 -22.24
CA ALA A 335 -3.51 16.34 -23.24
C ALA A 335 -3.53 17.87 -23.23
N ALA A 336 -3.44 18.50 -22.07
CA ALA A 336 -3.38 19.96 -21.94
C ALA A 336 -2.09 20.52 -22.55
N THR A 337 -0.95 19.86 -22.30
CA THR A 337 0.35 20.22 -22.88
C THR A 337 0.32 20.11 -24.40
N ALA A 338 -0.16 18.98 -24.93
CA ALA A 338 -0.31 18.78 -26.37
C ALA A 338 -1.26 19.81 -27.00
N THR A 339 -2.40 20.08 -26.36
CA THR A 339 -3.39 21.06 -26.84
C THR A 339 -2.80 22.47 -26.87
N GLY A 340 -2.08 22.88 -25.83
CA GLY A 340 -1.40 24.18 -25.79
C GLY A 340 -0.34 24.33 -26.88
N LEU A 341 0.49 23.31 -27.10
CA LEU A 341 1.53 23.31 -28.13
C LEU A 341 0.95 23.36 -29.56
N LEU A 342 -0.09 22.57 -29.84
CA LEU A 342 -0.76 22.56 -31.14
C LEU A 342 -1.38 23.93 -31.47
N ARG A 343 -2.00 24.57 -30.46
CA ARG A 343 -2.60 25.91 -30.58
C ARG A 343 -1.54 27.00 -30.75
N ARG A 344 -0.42 26.93 -30.02
CA ARG A 344 0.69 27.88 -30.14
C ARG A 344 1.35 27.84 -31.52
N ARG A 345 1.43 26.65 -32.14
CA ARG A 345 2.03 26.47 -33.47
C ARG A 345 1.08 26.81 -34.63
N GLY A 346 -0.15 27.27 -34.36
CA GLY A 346 -1.15 27.55 -35.40
C GLY A 346 -1.59 26.30 -36.20
N ARG A 347 -1.23 25.09 -35.75
CA ARG A 347 -1.46 23.82 -36.46
C ARG A 347 -2.84 23.21 -36.18
N VAL A 348 -3.81 24.01 -35.74
CA VAL A 348 -5.20 23.55 -35.70
C VAL A 348 -5.79 23.87 -37.07
N PRO A 349 -6.08 22.88 -37.92
CA PRO A 349 -6.67 23.16 -39.21
C PRO A 349 -8.01 23.86 -38.97
N ALA A 350 -8.20 25.04 -39.54
CA ALA A 350 -9.55 25.52 -39.83
C ALA A 350 -10.20 24.42 -40.68
N GLN A 351 -11.29 23.83 -40.17
CA GLN A 351 -12.01 22.67 -40.72
C GLN A 351 -11.55 22.24 -42.12
N PRO A 352 -10.87 21.09 -42.29
CA PRO A 352 -10.90 20.45 -43.59
C PRO A 352 -12.35 20.04 -43.82
N ARG A 353 -12.92 20.43 -44.96
CA ARG A 353 -14.21 19.90 -45.45
C ARG A 353 -14.14 18.38 -45.37
N ARG A 354 -14.80 17.77 -44.36
CA ARG A 354 -14.72 16.34 -44.08
C ARG A 354 -15.50 15.56 -45.15
N THR A 355 -14.81 15.02 -46.13
CA THR A 355 -15.35 13.98 -47.03
C THR A 355 -15.43 12.63 -46.30
N PRO A 356 -16.33 11.71 -46.71
CA PRO A 356 -16.50 10.40 -46.07
C PRO A 356 -15.21 9.56 -46.01
N ARG A 357 -14.25 9.79 -46.92
CA ARG A 357 -12.93 9.12 -46.93
C ARG A 357 -12.06 9.42 -45.69
N HIS A 358 -12.14 10.63 -45.11
CA HIS A 358 -11.36 10.97 -43.91
C HIS A 358 -11.92 10.32 -42.63
N ARG A 359 -13.23 10.04 -42.58
CA ARG A 359 -13.84 9.29 -41.46
C ARG A 359 -13.37 7.83 -41.42
N LEU A 360 -13.10 7.25 -42.59
CA LEU A 360 -12.59 5.89 -42.72
C LEU A 360 -11.11 5.82 -42.30
N ALA A 361 -10.28 6.80 -42.67
CA ALA A 361 -8.86 6.84 -42.28
C ALA A 361 -8.66 7.05 -40.77
N ASP A 362 -9.45 7.94 -40.15
CA ASP A 362 -9.43 8.14 -38.69
C ASP A 362 -9.94 6.89 -37.94
N ALA A 363 -10.95 6.20 -38.49
CA ALA A 363 -11.43 4.93 -37.95
C ALA A 363 -10.40 3.80 -38.09
N VAL A 364 -9.71 3.72 -39.23
CA VAL A 364 -8.63 2.74 -39.45
C VAL A 364 -7.44 3.01 -38.54
N LEU A 365 -7.02 4.27 -38.35
CA LEU A 365 -5.95 4.60 -37.41
C LEU A 365 -6.35 4.31 -35.96
N ALA A 366 -7.60 4.58 -35.57
CA ALA A 366 -8.14 4.20 -34.27
C ALA A 366 -8.18 2.67 -34.08
N VAL A 367 -8.59 1.92 -35.11
CA VAL A 367 -8.57 0.44 -35.10
C VAL A 367 -7.15 -0.11 -35.05
N VAL A 368 -6.19 0.49 -35.76
CA VAL A 368 -4.78 0.08 -35.73
C VAL A 368 -4.14 0.39 -34.38
N LEU A 369 -4.43 1.55 -33.77
CA LEU A 369 -3.92 1.87 -32.44
C LEU A 369 -4.56 1.00 -31.34
N VAL A 370 -5.84 0.64 -31.48
CA VAL A 370 -6.51 -0.34 -30.63
C VAL A 370 -5.94 -1.75 -30.86
N ALA A 371 -5.63 -2.14 -32.09
CA ALA A 371 -5.02 -3.43 -32.42
C ALA A 371 -3.58 -3.54 -31.91
N VAL A 372 -2.80 -2.45 -31.93
CA VAL A 372 -1.45 -2.40 -31.35
C VAL A 372 -1.51 -2.46 -29.82
N ALA A 373 -2.48 -1.78 -29.19
CA ALA A 373 -2.72 -1.88 -27.74
C ALA A 373 -3.20 -3.28 -27.30
N LEU A 374 -3.93 -3.99 -28.16
CA LEU A 374 -4.34 -5.39 -27.97
C LEU A 374 -3.19 -6.38 -28.20
N ALA A 375 -2.23 -6.05 -29.08
CA ALA A 375 -1.09 -6.91 -29.40
C ALA A 375 0.08 -6.82 -28.42
N THR A 376 0.18 -5.74 -27.62
CA THR A 376 1.24 -5.57 -26.60
C THR A 376 0.86 -6.10 -25.21
N GLY A 377 -0.34 -6.68 -25.06
CA GLY A 377 -0.80 -7.30 -23.82
C GLY A 377 -0.67 -8.81 -23.87
N THR A 378 0.54 -9.36 -23.80
CA THR A 378 0.79 -10.74 -23.34
C THR A 378 2.30 -11.02 -23.32
N ALA A 379 2.88 -10.90 -22.14
CA ALA A 379 3.91 -11.83 -21.72
C ALA A 379 3.49 -12.26 -20.32
N ALA A 380 2.73 -13.36 -20.26
CA ALA A 380 2.71 -14.15 -19.04
C ALA A 380 4.15 -14.61 -18.83
N ALA A 381 4.70 -14.32 -17.66
CA ALA A 381 5.95 -14.95 -17.26
C ALA A 381 5.74 -16.47 -17.33
N PRO A 382 6.66 -17.24 -17.92
CA PRO A 382 6.62 -18.69 -17.75
C PRO A 382 6.64 -19.01 -16.24
N GLY A 383 5.87 -20.03 -15.85
CA GLY A 383 5.92 -20.57 -14.49
C GLY A 383 7.35 -20.98 -14.13
N PRO A 384 7.69 -21.07 -12.84
CA PRO A 384 9.04 -21.40 -12.42
C PRO A 384 9.46 -22.75 -13.01
N ASP A 385 10.65 -22.80 -13.59
CA ASP A 385 11.26 -24.06 -14.00
C ASP A 385 11.48 -24.95 -12.76
N ALA A 386 11.24 -26.24 -12.93
CA ALA A 386 11.48 -27.23 -11.89
C ALA A 386 12.99 -27.26 -11.56
N GLY A 387 13.39 -26.61 -10.46
CA GLY A 387 14.72 -26.77 -9.90
C GLY A 387 14.99 -28.24 -9.59
N ALA A 388 16.18 -28.71 -9.98
CA ALA A 388 16.62 -30.07 -9.72
C ALA A 388 16.59 -30.38 -8.20
N PRO A 389 16.17 -31.59 -7.81
CA PRO A 389 16.16 -32.00 -6.41
C PRO A 389 17.59 -31.93 -5.85
N VAL A 390 17.76 -31.14 -4.80
CA VAL A 390 18.96 -31.15 -3.96
C VAL A 390 18.71 -32.17 -2.85
N ALA A 391 19.72 -32.97 -2.51
CA ALA A 391 19.55 -34.02 -1.49
C ALA A 391 19.38 -33.38 -0.10
N ALA A 392 18.35 -33.82 0.63
CA ALA A 392 18.07 -33.41 1.99
C ALA A 392 19.24 -33.72 2.93
N ALA A 393 19.62 -32.74 3.76
CA ALA A 393 20.57 -32.92 4.85
C ALA A 393 19.90 -32.50 6.19
N GLY A 394 19.57 -33.49 7.01
CA GLY A 394 19.28 -33.28 8.44
C GLY A 394 17.83 -32.99 8.83
N GLY A 395 16.98 -34.02 8.83
CA GLY A 395 15.79 -34.13 9.70
C GLY A 395 14.52 -33.36 9.30
N MET A 396 14.63 -32.21 8.62
CA MET A 396 13.50 -31.46 8.05
C MET A 396 13.76 -31.19 6.57
N ALA A 397 12.71 -31.30 5.74
CA ALA A 397 12.82 -31.06 4.30
C ALA A 397 12.96 -29.56 4.04
N ARG A 398 13.80 -29.18 3.07
CA ARG A 398 13.89 -27.77 2.66
C ARG A 398 12.57 -27.30 2.07
N LEU A 399 12.14 -26.09 2.42
CA LEU A 399 10.96 -25.45 1.83
C LEU A 399 11.25 -24.77 0.49
N ARG A 400 10.23 -24.73 -0.37
CA ARG A 400 10.20 -24.03 -1.66
C ARG A 400 8.76 -23.65 -2.01
N LEU A 401 8.56 -22.81 -3.00
CA LEU A 401 7.21 -22.65 -3.55
C LEU A 401 6.88 -23.79 -4.51
N LEU A 402 5.66 -24.31 -4.40
CA LEU A 402 5.05 -25.13 -5.43
C LEU A 402 4.34 -24.21 -6.43
N PRO A 403 4.58 -24.39 -7.75
CA PRO A 403 4.04 -23.52 -8.78
C PRO A 403 2.52 -23.55 -8.83
N ALA A 404 1.92 -22.38 -9.04
CA ALA A 404 0.51 -22.24 -9.33
C ALA A 404 0.08 -23.17 -10.50
N PRO A 405 -0.99 -23.96 -10.37
CA PRO A 405 -1.49 -24.80 -11.46
C PRO A 405 -2.10 -23.98 -12.60
N ASP A 406 -2.63 -22.79 -12.30
CA ASP A 406 -3.17 -21.83 -13.28
C ASP A 406 -3.06 -20.39 -12.75
N GLN A 407 -3.62 -19.41 -13.48
CA GLN A 407 -3.62 -18.00 -13.06
C GLN A 407 -4.62 -17.68 -11.94
N ALA A 408 -5.50 -18.60 -11.57
CA ALA A 408 -6.56 -18.39 -10.57
C ALA A 408 -6.12 -18.80 -9.16
N GLN A 409 -5.15 -19.71 -9.03
CA GLN A 409 -4.61 -20.14 -7.73
C GLN A 409 -3.16 -19.66 -7.56
N PRO A 410 -2.81 -19.00 -6.44
CA PRO A 410 -1.43 -18.59 -6.20
C PRO A 410 -0.52 -19.80 -5.93
N PRO A 411 0.82 -19.62 -6.04
CA PRO A 411 1.78 -20.57 -5.49
C PRO A 411 1.51 -20.82 -4.01
N VAL A 412 1.92 -21.99 -3.50
CA VAL A 412 1.83 -22.32 -2.07
C VAL A 412 3.19 -22.74 -1.56
N ILE A 413 3.38 -22.67 -0.24
CA ILE A 413 4.55 -23.23 0.41
C ILE A 413 4.49 -24.75 0.30
N GLY A 414 5.59 -25.34 -0.12
CA GLY A 414 5.82 -26.78 -0.09
C GLY A 414 7.26 -27.09 0.24
N ASP A 415 7.65 -28.34 0.03
CA ASP A 415 9.01 -28.80 0.26
C ASP A 415 9.69 -29.30 -1.01
N GLU A 416 10.98 -29.62 -0.90
CA GLU A 416 11.80 -30.13 -2.01
C GLU A 416 11.32 -31.48 -2.57
N THR A 417 10.49 -32.22 -1.83
CA THR A 417 9.91 -33.50 -2.27
C THR A 417 8.59 -33.31 -3.03
N GLY A 418 8.06 -32.08 -3.07
CA GLY A 418 6.86 -31.71 -3.82
C GLY A 418 5.57 -31.76 -3.01
N ARG A 419 5.67 -31.92 -1.68
CA ARG A 419 4.52 -31.88 -0.78
C ARG A 419 4.14 -30.43 -0.49
N GLN A 420 2.85 -30.15 -0.42
CA GLN A 420 2.36 -28.88 0.12
C GLN A 420 2.55 -28.87 1.64
N VAL A 421 3.01 -27.75 2.18
CA VAL A 421 3.28 -27.57 3.62
C VAL A 421 2.47 -26.39 4.14
N ILE A 422 1.69 -26.62 5.20
CA ILE A 422 0.93 -25.56 5.89
C ILE A 422 1.67 -25.20 7.17
N LEU A 423 2.24 -24.00 7.23
CA LEU A 423 3.05 -23.54 8.38
C LEU A 423 2.19 -22.82 9.43
N ARG A 424 1.85 -23.47 10.55
CA ARG A 424 1.06 -22.89 11.65
C ARG A 424 1.86 -22.82 12.94
N GLY A 425 1.87 -21.65 13.55
CA GLY A 425 2.77 -21.39 14.66
C GLY A 425 2.45 -20.14 15.46
N VAL A 426 3.47 -19.66 16.15
CA VAL A 426 3.45 -18.51 17.04
C VAL A 426 4.66 -17.62 16.80
N ASN A 427 4.51 -16.34 17.11
CA ASN A 427 5.62 -15.41 17.21
C ASN A 427 6.40 -15.66 18.51
N VAL A 428 7.72 -15.58 18.42
CA VAL A 428 8.69 -15.82 19.50
C VAL A 428 9.57 -14.57 19.58
N ASN A 429 9.25 -13.68 20.52
CA ASN A 429 9.86 -12.36 20.65
C ASN A 429 11.00 -12.29 21.68
N GLN A 430 11.41 -13.44 22.25
CA GLN A 430 12.31 -13.48 23.40
C GLN A 430 13.76 -13.07 23.08
N LEU A 431 14.12 -12.97 21.79
CA LEU A 431 15.43 -12.50 21.36
C LEU A 431 15.43 -11.02 20.94
N ILE A 432 14.28 -10.36 20.96
CA ILE A 432 14.12 -8.95 20.55
C ILE A 432 14.73 -8.01 21.60
N ASP A 433 15.31 -6.92 21.11
CA ASP A 433 15.94 -5.84 21.88
C ASP A 433 14.97 -4.68 22.14
N TYR A 434 14.08 -4.89 23.10
CA TYR A 434 13.11 -3.90 23.52
C TYR A 434 13.73 -2.79 24.38
N TYR A 435 13.21 -1.58 24.21
CA TYR A 435 13.38 -0.49 25.16
C TYR A 435 12.81 -0.85 26.53
N LEU A 436 13.58 -0.60 27.58
CA LEU A 436 13.17 -0.85 28.96
C LEU A 436 12.71 0.46 29.60
N ARG A 437 11.41 0.56 29.93
CA ARG A 437 10.88 1.68 30.72
C ARG A 437 11.45 1.67 32.13
N ASP A 438 11.55 0.48 32.73
CA ASP A 438 12.26 0.22 33.97
C ASP A 438 13.36 -0.82 33.69
N PRO A 439 14.66 -0.46 33.79
CA PRO A 439 15.76 -1.39 33.58
C PRO A 439 15.75 -2.62 34.52
N ALA A 440 15.02 -2.55 35.65
CA ALA A 440 14.90 -3.67 36.59
C ALA A 440 13.86 -4.72 36.16
N VAL A 441 12.99 -4.40 35.19
CA VAL A 441 11.91 -5.30 34.74
C VAL A 441 12.20 -5.79 33.32
N PRO A 442 12.50 -7.10 33.12
CA PRO A 442 12.79 -7.63 31.80
C PRO A 442 11.61 -7.48 30.82
N ALA A 443 11.90 -6.99 29.61
CA ALA A 443 10.91 -6.92 28.53
C ALA A 443 10.62 -8.26 27.86
N VAL A 444 11.56 -9.21 27.95
CA VAL A 444 11.40 -10.56 27.41
C VAL A 444 11.39 -11.59 28.53
N ALA A 445 10.59 -12.64 28.34
CA ALA A 445 10.72 -13.86 29.13
C ALA A 445 11.90 -14.69 28.60
N PRO A 446 12.55 -15.55 29.42
CA PRO A 446 13.55 -16.48 28.92
C PRO A 446 12.96 -17.44 27.86
N LEU A 447 13.74 -17.71 26.80
CA LEU A 447 13.45 -18.73 25.80
C LEU A 447 14.21 -20.01 26.13
N THR A 448 13.51 -21.12 26.25
CA THR A 448 14.08 -22.42 26.63
C THR A 448 13.66 -23.51 25.65
N ASP A 449 14.38 -24.65 25.66
CA ASP A 449 13.99 -25.82 24.86
C ASP A 449 12.56 -26.31 25.19
N ALA A 450 12.14 -26.16 26.46
CA ALA A 450 10.80 -26.50 26.89
C ALA A 450 9.70 -25.63 26.25
N ASP A 451 10.02 -24.42 25.78
CA ASP A 451 9.09 -23.59 25.02
C ASP A 451 8.79 -24.22 23.66
N PHE A 452 9.83 -24.62 22.93
CA PHE A 452 9.68 -25.30 21.64
C PHE A 452 8.98 -26.65 21.77
N ALA A 453 9.27 -27.42 22.83
CA ALA A 453 8.56 -28.65 23.13
C ALA A 453 7.05 -28.41 23.37
N GLN A 454 6.69 -27.35 24.09
CA GLN A 454 5.28 -26.98 24.33
C GLN A 454 4.59 -26.50 23.06
N MET A 455 5.27 -25.70 22.23
CA MET A 455 4.76 -25.28 20.92
C MET A 455 4.47 -26.49 20.03
N ALA A 456 5.40 -27.45 19.95
CA ALA A 456 5.22 -28.68 19.20
C ALA A 456 4.08 -29.55 19.77
N ALA A 457 3.91 -29.59 21.10
CA ALA A 457 2.80 -30.28 21.74
C ALA A 457 1.42 -29.61 21.51
N MET A 458 1.40 -28.34 21.09
CA MET A 458 0.19 -27.69 20.58
C MET A 458 -0.04 -27.97 19.08
N GLY A 459 0.82 -28.74 18.43
CA GLY A 459 0.73 -29.06 17.01
C GLY A 459 1.36 -28.03 16.08
N PHE A 460 2.01 -27.00 16.61
CA PHE A 460 2.72 -26.04 15.76
C PHE A 460 3.86 -26.74 15.00
N ASN A 461 4.15 -26.24 13.81
CA ASN A 461 5.26 -26.70 12.96
C ASN A 461 6.15 -25.56 12.48
N VAL A 462 5.92 -24.33 12.96
CA VAL A 462 6.74 -23.15 12.67
C VAL A 462 6.78 -22.19 13.86
N VAL A 463 7.85 -21.43 13.98
CA VAL A 463 7.95 -20.22 14.82
C VAL A 463 8.38 -19.04 13.96
N ARG A 464 7.82 -17.85 14.20
CA ARG A 464 8.37 -16.58 13.70
C ARG A 464 9.27 -16.02 14.80
N LEU A 465 10.58 -16.16 14.61
CA LEU A 465 11.58 -15.79 15.61
C LEU A 465 12.03 -14.35 15.34
N GLY A 466 11.57 -13.43 16.18
CA GLY A 466 11.95 -12.03 16.11
C GLY A 466 13.40 -11.82 16.53
N MET A 467 14.16 -11.16 15.67
CA MET A 467 15.54 -10.72 15.89
C MET A 467 15.64 -9.21 15.65
N SER A 468 16.58 -8.55 16.32
CA SER A 468 16.73 -7.09 16.22
C SER A 468 18.01 -6.70 15.50
N TRP A 469 17.88 -5.77 14.54
CA TRP A 469 19.04 -5.15 13.87
C TRP A 469 19.97 -4.50 14.90
N SER A 470 19.43 -3.88 15.94
CA SER A 470 20.19 -3.26 17.03
C SER A 470 21.15 -4.21 17.75
N ARG A 471 20.86 -5.52 17.76
CA ARG A 471 21.74 -6.55 18.33
C ARG A 471 22.58 -7.26 17.30
N LEU A 472 22.12 -7.37 16.05
CA LEU A 472 22.95 -7.90 14.96
C LEU A 472 24.07 -6.94 14.56
N GLU A 473 23.84 -5.63 14.65
CA GLU A 473 24.79 -4.58 14.32
C GLU A 473 24.76 -3.44 15.37
N PRO A 474 25.21 -3.71 16.60
CA PRO A 474 25.12 -2.75 17.71
C PRO A 474 25.95 -1.48 17.48
N GLN A 475 27.01 -1.57 16.68
CA GLN A 475 27.79 -0.44 16.20
C GLN A 475 27.90 -0.56 14.68
N ARG A 476 27.80 0.56 13.97
CA ARG A 476 27.91 0.58 12.50
C ARG A 476 29.14 -0.20 12.04
N GLY A 477 28.95 -1.12 11.11
CA GLY A 477 30.03 -1.95 10.57
C GLY A 477 30.30 -3.22 11.37
N VAL A 478 29.96 -3.25 12.66
CA VAL A 478 30.34 -4.31 13.61
C VAL A 478 29.19 -5.29 13.80
N LEU A 479 29.29 -6.45 13.15
CA LEU A 479 28.29 -7.51 13.21
C LEU A 479 28.54 -8.44 14.41
N ASP A 480 27.50 -8.70 15.20
CA ASP A 480 27.58 -9.47 16.44
C ASP A 480 27.40 -10.98 16.20
N GLN A 481 28.52 -11.71 16.20
CA GLN A 481 28.53 -13.16 16.06
C GLN A 481 27.87 -13.87 17.25
N ALA A 482 28.00 -13.34 18.48
CA ALA A 482 27.46 -13.98 19.68
C ALA A 482 25.93 -13.92 19.70
N TYR A 483 25.34 -12.82 19.22
CA TYR A 483 23.89 -12.75 19.02
C TYR A 483 23.41 -13.66 17.90
N LEU A 484 24.14 -13.71 16.78
CA LEU A 484 23.84 -14.66 15.69
C LEU A 484 23.90 -16.13 16.15
N ASP A 485 24.82 -16.47 17.05
CA ASP A 485 24.91 -17.81 17.65
C ASP A 485 23.74 -18.11 18.60
N GLN A 486 23.18 -17.11 19.29
CA GLN A 486 21.93 -17.25 20.07
C GLN A 486 20.74 -17.57 19.15
N ILE A 487 20.63 -16.85 18.02
CA ILE A 487 19.60 -17.12 17.00
C ILE A 487 19.77 -18.55 16.48
N ALA A 488 20.99 -18.95 16.15
CA ALA A 488 21.27 -20.31 15.67
C ALA A 488 20.94 -21.40 16.70
N ALA A 489 21.15 -21.14 18.00
CA ALA A 489 20.77 -22.06 19.07
C ALA A 489 19.23 -22.20 19.18
N ALA A 490 18.49 -21.10 19.04
CA ALA A 490 17.03 -21.13 19.01
C ALA A 490 16.51 -21.90 17.78
N VAL A 491 17.09 -21.68 16.59
CA VAL A 491 16.78 -22.45 15.37
C VAL A 491 17.06 -23.93 15.56
N ALA A 492 18.19 -24.29 16.18
CA ALA A 492 18.55 -25.69 16.45
C ALA A 492 17.57 -26.37 17.43
N SER A 493 17.12 -25.65 18.47
CA SER A 493 16.12 -26.16 19.41
C SER A 493 14.75 -26.31 18.74
N ALA A 494 14.30 -25.31 17.96
CA ALA A 494 13.09 -25.41 17.13
C ALA A 494 13.14 -26.64 16.21
N LYS A 495 14.27 -26.83 15.50
CA LYS A 495 14.51 -27.99 14.62
C LYS A 495 14.41 -29.32 15.36
N ALA A 496 14.95 -29.42 16.58
CA ALA A 496 14.90 -30.64 17.38
C ALA A 496 13.45 -31.06 17.73
N HIS A 497 12.52 -30.10 17.74
CA HIS A 497 11.08 -30.32 17.98
C HIS A 497 10.24 -30.30 16.70
N GLY A 498 10.86 -30.34 15.52
CA GLY A 498 10.17 -30.37 14.22
C GLY A 498 9.44 -29.08 13.88
N LEU A 499 9.98 -27.94 14.34
CA LEU A 499 9.49 -26.59 14.06
C LEU A 499 10.42 -25.90 13.05
N TYR A 500 9.84 -25.43 11.95
CA TYR A 500 10.54 -24.49 11.06
C TYR A 500 10.70 -23.13 11.75
N THR A 501 11.66 -22.32 11.33
CA THR A 501 11.87 -20.96 11.83
C THR A 501 11.79 -19.96 10.68
N VAL A 502 10.87 -19.01 10.75
CA VAL A 502 10.92 -17.78 9.96
C VAL A 502 11.75 -16.78 10.77
N LEU A 503 12.86 -16.31 10.20
CA LEU A 503 13.73 -15.32 10.85
C LEU A 503 13.24 -13.93 10.50
N ASP A 504 12.76 -13.21 11.51
CA ASP A 504 12.07 -11.93 11.34
C ASP A 504 12.93 -10.77 11.86
N MET A 505 13.28 -9.85 10.96
CA MET A 505 13.92 -8.59 11.35
C MET A 505 12.88 -7.66 11.96
N HIS A 506 12.64 -7.88 13.25
CA HIS A 506 11.56 -7.26 13.99
C HIS A 506 11.86 -5.79 14.29
N SER A 507 10.82 -4.97 14.20
CA SER A 507 10.84 -3.58 14.62
C SER A 507 9.43 -3.10 14.88
N ASP A 508 9.26 -2.41 16.00
CA ASP A 508 8.09 -1.59 16.27
C ASP A 508 8.51 -0.12 16.31
N ALA A 509 7.76 0.75 15.64
CA ALA A 509 8.01 2.19 15.61
C ALA A 509 9.50 2.55 15.43
N TRP A 510 10.19 1.84 14.52
CA TRP A 510 11.61 1.96 14.14
C TRP A 510 12.65 1.45 15.15
N GLY A 511 12.57 1.73 16.45
CA GLY A 511 13.66 1.35 17.35
C GLY A 511 13.55 1.76 18.81
N ASN A 512 14.40 1.15 19.64
CA ASN A 512 14.50 1.45 21.07
C ASN A 512 15.00 2.88 21.35
N ALA A 513 15.86 3.42 20.49
CA ALA A 513 16.49 4.73 20.64
C ALA A 513 15.56 5.92 20.38
N LEU A 514 14.29 5.67 20.01
CA LEU A 514 13.30 6.72 19.79
C LEU A 514 12.59 7.20 21.06
N ALA A 515 12.85 6.59 22.22
CA ALA A 515 12.30 7.03 23.48
C ALA A 515 12.67 8.50 23.78
N ALA A 516 11.67 9.33 24.03
CA ALA A 516 11.87 10.73 24.44
C ALA A 516 10.90 11.13 25.57
N PRO A 517 10.88 10.41 26.71
CA PRO A 517 9.85 10.58 27.75
C PRO A 517 9.80 11.99 28.37
N GLY A 518 10.88 12.77 28.26
CA GLY A 518 10.96 14.15 28.74
C GLY A 518 10.52 15.21 27.73
N GLU A 519 10.18 14.85 26.50
CA GLU A 519 9.77 15.81 25.48
C GLU A 519 8.41 16.43 25.80
N GLN A 520 8.31 17.76 25.70
CA GLN A 520 7.05 18.45 25.97
C GLN A 520 6.16 18.42 24.73
N CYS A 521 5.18 17.53 24.76
CA CYS A 521 4.19 17.39 23.69
C CYS A 521 2.92 18.23 23.99
N GLY A 522 2.38 18.88 22.95
CA GLY A 522 1.18 19.71 23.03
C GLY A 522 0.02 19.16 22.20
N GLY A 523 -1.16 19.77 22.30
CA GLY A 523 -2.27 19.49 21.37
C GLY A 523 -2.88 18.07 21.46
N GLY A 524 -2.78 17.42 22.61
CA GLY A 524 -3.29 16.05 22.80
C GLY A 524 -2.36 14.94 22.30
N THR A 525 -1.10 15.29 21.98
CA THR A 525 -0.04 14.33 21.66
C THR A 525 0.73 13.93 22.92
N SER A 526 1.37 12.76 22.91
CA SER A 526 2.21 12.26 23.99
C SER A 526 3.63 12.01 23.50
N PRO A 527 4.65 11.97 24.38
CA PRO A 527 6.00 11.63 23.96
C PRO A 527 6.08 10.19 23.41
N THR A 528 7.02 9.93 22.49
CA THR A 528 7.29 8.57 22.04
C THR A 528 7.88 7.74 23.17
N THR A 529 7.39 6.52 23.29
CA THR A 529 8.06 5.46 24.04
C THR A 529 9.07 4.79 23.11
N GLY A 530 10.21 4.32 23.63
CA GLY A 530 11.08 3.47 22.84
C GLY A 530 10.43 2.11 22.63
N TRP A 531 10.75 1.46 21.52
CA TRP A 531 10.22 0.15 21.15
C TRP A 531 11.40 -0.77 20.82
N ASP A 532 11.54 -1.26 19.60
CA ASP A 532 12.60 -2.19 19.21
C ASP A 532 12.89 -2.13 17.70
N GLY A 533 14.02 -2.72 17.30
CA GLY A 533 14.41 -2.83 15.89
C GLY A 533 15.77 -2.21 15.60
N ALA A 534 15.78 -0.99 15.06
CA ALA A 534 17.00 -0.35 14.58
C ALA A 534 17.93 0.12 15.71
N PRO A 535 19.27 0.04 15.53
CA PRO A 535 20.23 0.58 16.49
C PRO A 535 20.17 2.11 16.58
N ALA A 536 20.66 2.65 17.70
CA ALA A 536 20.74 4.09 17.92
C ALA A 536 21.53 4.83 16.81
N TRP A 537 22.63 4.24 16.30
CA TRP A 537 23.44 4.88 15.25
C TRP A 537 22.73 4.97 13.89
N ALA A 538 21.71 4.12 13.64
CA ALA A 538 20.87 4.17 12.45
C ALA A 538 19.62 5.04 12.65
N THR A 539 19.33 5.46 13.88
CA THR A 539 18.13 6.24 14.24
C THR A 539 18.35 7.73 13.98
N VAL A 540 18.15 8.14 12.74
CA VAL A 540 18.29 9.55 12.32
C VAL A 540 16.91 10.21 12.28
N THR A 541 16.61 11.08 13.25
CA THR A 541 15.32 11.80 13.33
C THR A 541 15.41 13.26 12.88
N ASP A 542 16.61 13.76 12.58
CA ASP A 542 16.88 15.17 12.23
C ASP A 542 16.30 16.20 13.24
N GLY A 543 16.05 15.81 14.48
CA GLY A 543 15.46 16.70 15.48
C GLY A 543 13.98 17.02 15.25
N THR A 544 13.25 16.18 14.50
CA THR A 544 11.78 16.26 14.46
C THR A 544 11.17 15.85 15.79
N LEU A 545 9.98 16.37 16.10
CA LEU A 545 9.30 16.12 17.37
C LEU A 545 9.08 14.62 17.63
N HIS A 546 9.41 14.19 18.83
CA HIS A 546 9.15 12.86 19.36
C HIS A 546 7.78 12.82 20.05
N CYS A 547 6.75 13.30 19.35
CA CYS A 547 5.38 13.34 19.83
C CYS A 547 4.49 12.44 18.96
N GLN A 548 3.90 11.42 19.57
CA GLN A 548 2.98 10.49 18.93
C GLN A 548 1.52 10.93 19.11
N PHE A 549 0.67 10.54 18.16
CA PHE A 549 -0.76 10.85 18.17
C PHE A 549 -1.55 9.71 17.53
N MET A 550 -2.59 9.24 18.21
CA MET A 550 -3.44 8.08 17.84
C MET A 550 -2.71 6.72 17.73
N ALA A 551 -1.52 6.67 17.14
CA ALA A 551 -0.69 5.48 17.00
C ALA A 551 0.81 5.84 17.10
N ARG A 552 1.63 4.91 17.60
CA ARG A 552 3.10 5.07 17.75
C ARG A 552 3.78 5.37 16.41
N ASP A 553 3.34 4.70 15.34
CA ASP A 553 3.95 4.75 14.01
C ASP A 553 3.71 6.07 13.25
N LEU A 554 2.81 6.90 13.77
CA LEU A 554 2.48 8.22 13.19
C LEU A 554 3.29 9.36 13.81
N ALA A 555 4.19 9.08 14.76
CA ALA A 555 5.06 10.09 15.33
C ALA A 555 6.01 10.68 14.25
N PRO A 556 6.22 12.00 14.20
CA PRO A 556 7.12 12.62 13.21
C PRO A 556 8.54 12.05 13.24
N ALA A 557 9.09 11.78 14.43
CA ALA A 557 10.40 11.15 14.60
C ALA A 557 10.46 9.75 13.96
N VAL A 558 9.41 8.93 14.11
CA VAL A 558 9.32 7.59 13.50
C VAL A 558 9.25 7.69 11.98
N ALA A 559 8.34 8.51 11.45
CA ALA A 559 8.20 8.74 10.01
C ALA A 559 9.51 9.28 9.40
N THR A 560 10.25 10.09 10.15
CA THR A 560 11.56 10.60 9.75
C THR A 560 12.62 9.51 9.69
N ALA A 561 12.73 8.68 10.72
CA ALA A 561 13.72 7.61 10.79
C ALA A 561 13.53 6.63 9.62
N TYR A 562 12.30 6.16 9.40
CA TYR A 562 11.95 5.37 8.23
C TYR A 562 12.22 6.10 6.91
N GLY A 563 11.92 7.41 6.81
CA GLY A 563 12.22 8.19 5.61
C GLY A 563 13.72 8.28 5.31
N ASN A 564 14.56 8.47 6.33
CA ASN A 564 16.01 8.46 6.21
C ASN A 564 16.50 7.07 5.80
N PHE A 565 15.88 6.00 6.30
CA PHE A 565 16.19 4.63 5.90
C PHE A 565 15.86 4.35 4.44
N TYR A 566 14.63 4.62 4.00
CA TYR A 566 14.22 4.37 2.61
C TYR A 566 15.03 5.15 1.56
N THR A 567 15.59 6.30 1.97
CA THR A 567 16.47 7.11 1.11
C THR A 567 17.95 6.74 1.20
N ASP A 568 18.26 5.69 1.97
CA ASP A 568 19.62 5.21 2.27
C ASP A 568 20.55 6.32 2.74
N ARG A 569 20.03 7.21 3.58
CA ARG A 569 20.80 8.33 4.13
C ARG A 569 22.01 7.78 4.88
N ASP A 570 23.18 8.34 4.57
CA ASP A 570 24.45 7.94 5.16
C ASP A 570 24.74 6.43 5.02
N GLY A 571 24.05 5.71 4.11
CA GLY A 571 24.19 4.28 3.91
C GLY A 571 23.47 3.39 4.95
N ILE A 572 22.52 3.91 5.74
CA ILE A 572 21.88 3.10 6.79
C ILE A 572 21.07 1.91 6.27
N GLN A 573 20.44 2.02 5.10
CA GLN A 573 19.74 0.89 4.49
C GLN A 573 20.74 -0.12 3.94
N SER A 574 21.82 0.37 3.35
CA SER A 574 22.94 -0.46 2.88
C SER A 574 23.53 -1.31 4.02
N GLU A 575 23.61 -0.78 5.25
CA GLU A 575 24.07 -1.54 6.41
C GLU A 575 23.08 -2.63 6.86
N LEU A 576 21.76 -2.37 6.85
CA LEU A 576 20.78 -3.43 7.12
C LEU A 576 20.81 -4.52 6.03
N VAL A 577 20.98 -4.14 4.76
CA VAL A 577 21.16 -5.10 3.65
C VAL A 577 22.41 -5.96 3.87
N ARG A 578 23.52 -5.37 4.35
CA ARG A 578 24.74 -6.10 4.73
C ARG A 578 24.51 -7.02 5.93
N THR A 579 23.72 -6.59 6.90
CA THR A 579 23.32 -7.40 8.06
C THR A 579 22.47 -8.60 7.63
N TRP A 580 21.56 -8.43 6.69
CA TRP A 580 20.83 -9.55 6.08
C TRP A 580 21.74 -10.55 5.39
N ALA A 581 22.74 -10.09 4.63
CA ALA A 581 23.73 -10.98 4.03
C ALA A 581 24.55 -11.77 5.08
N PHE A 582 24.81 -11.17 6.26
CA PHE A 582 25.48 -11.86 7.37
C PHE A 582 24.61 -12.98 7.95
N VAL A 583 23.34 -12.71 8.23
CA VAL A 583 22.37 -13.72 8.71
C VAL A 583 22.17 -14.83 7.67
N ALA A 584 21.89 -14.46 6.41
CA ALA A 584 21.62 -15.42 5.34
C ALA A 584 22.80 -16.36 5.08
N ARG A 585 24.05 -15.87 5.16
CA ARG A 585 25.25 -16.71 5.02
C ARG A 585 25.33 -17.79 6.10
N ARG A 586 24.95 -17.48 7.34
CA ARG A 586 24.98 -18.41 8.49
C ARG A 586 23.98 -19.55 8.34
N PHE A 587 22.85 -19.28 7.71
CA PHE A 587 21.74 -20.22 7.56
C PHE A 587 21.61 -20.76 6.13
N ALA A 588 22.58 -20.48 5.24
CA ALA A 588 22.51 -20.80 3.81
C ALA A 588 22.15 -22.27 3.50
N GLY A 589 22.53 -23.21 4.36
CA GLY A 589 22.20 -24.64 4.21
C GLY A 589 21.32 -25.22 5.32
N GLU A 590 20.63 -24.40 6.13
CA GLU A 590 19.82 -24.88 7.25
C GLU A 590 18.35 -25.08 6.86
N SER A 591 17.94 -26.34 6.66
CA SER A 591 16.57 -26.68 6.19
C SER A 591 15.47 -26.37 7.18
N ALA A 592 15.78 -26.20 8.47
CA ALA A 592 14.80 -25.76 9.45
C ALA A 592 14.48 -24.26 9.34
N VAL A 593 15.31 -23.45 8.67
CA VAL A 593 14.92 -22.07 8.35
C VAL A 593 13.92 -22.11 7.20
N ALA A 594 12.68 -21.67 7.46
CA ALA A 594 11.66 -21.55 6.42
C ALA A 594 11.99 -20.41 5.46
N GLY A 595 12.53 -19.31 5.99
CA GLY A 595 12.89 -18.14 5.22
C GLY A 595 13.16 -16.90 6.06
N PHE A 596 13.31 -15.78 5.37
CA PHE A 596 13.67 -14.48 5.95
C PHE A 596 12.51 -13.49 5.79
N ASP A 597 12.01 -12.96 6.89
CA ASP A 597 10.99 -11.90 6.92
C ASP A 597 11.68 -10.54 7.04
N LEU A 598 11.64 -9.79 5.93
CA LEU A 598 12.65 -8.77 5.62
C LEU A 598 12.63 -7.56 6.54
N LEU A 599 11.46 -7.17 7.02
CA LEU A 599 11.26 -6.07 7.96
C LEU A 599 9.81 -6.12 8.47
N ASN A 600 9.65 -6.29 9.78
CA ASN A 600 8.35 -6.26 10.46
C ASN A 600 7.67 -4.89 10.32
N GLU A 601 6.38 -4.91 10.01
CA GLU A 601 5.48 -3.75 9.94
C GLU A 601 6.16 -2.45 9.46
N PRO A 602 6.73 -2.42 8.24
CA PRO A 602 7.51 -1.27 7.78
C PRO A 602 6.73 0.03 7.91
N GLY A 603 7.30 0.98 8.65
CA GLY A 603 6.67 2.27 8.89
C GLY A 603 6.47 3.07 7.60
N ILE A 604 5.48 3.97 7.61
CA ILE A 604 5.02 4.68 6.41
C ILE A 604 6.05 5.66 5.82
N GLY A 605 7.05 6.05 6.60
CA GLY A 605 8.05 7.05 6.25
C GLY A 605 7.47 8.47 6.09
N ALA A 606 8.30 9.41 5.65
CA ALA A 606 7.94 10.83 5.61
C ALA A 606 7.07 11.26 4.39
N ASN A 607 6.97 10.42 3.34
CA ASN A 607 6.26 10.76 2.10
C ASN A 607 5.39 9.60 1.59
N PRO A 608 4.47 9.02 2.40
CA PRO A 608 3.57 7.98 1.92
C PRO A 608 2.65 8.53 0.81
N PRO A 609 2.30 7.73 -0.21
CA PRO A 609 2.61 6.31 -0.40
C PRO A 609 3.96 6.00 -1.07
N VAL A 610 4.78 7.01 -1.39
CA VAL A 610 6.08 6.79 -2.08
C VAL A 610 7.04 6.03 -1.18
N SER A 611 7.14 6.40 0.10
CA SER A 611 7.94 5.65 1.07
C SER A 611 7.36 4.28 1.39
N SER A 612 6.06 4.20 1.74
CA SER A 612 5.39 2.97 2.20
C SER A 612 5.15 1.90 1.11
N GLY A 613 5.35 2.22 -0.17
CA GLY A 613 5.22 1.26 -1.27
C GLY A 613 6.46 1.21 -2.17
N LEU A 614 6.78 2.30 -2.87
CA LEU A 614 7.83 2.28 -3.89
C LEU A 614 9.24 2.08 -3.32
N LEU A 615 9.61 2.89 -2.32
CA LEU A 615 10.94 2.80 -1.70
C LEU A 615 11.06 1.56 -0.80
N LEU A 616 9.96 1.12 -0.19
CA LEU A 616 9.89 -0.17 0.48
C LEU A 616 10.23 -1.32 -0.49
N GLY A 617 9.62 -1.34 -1.69
CA GLY A 617 9.95 -2.31 -2.73
C GLY A 617 11.41 -2.26 -3.19
N ARG A 618 12.02 -1.07 -3.27
CA ARG A 618 13.46 -0.90 -3.56
C ARG A 618 14.33 -1.56 -2.49
N TYR A 619 14.00 -1.34 -1.21
CA TYR A 619 14.68 -1.98 -0.09
C TYR A 619 14.58 -3.50 -0.17
N TYR A 620 13.37 -4.04 -0.39
CA TYR A 620 13.18 -5.48 -0.50
C TYR A 620 14.00 -6.08 -1.63
N ASP A 621 14.02 -5.47 -2.83
CA ASP A 621 14.82 -5.99 -3.95
C ASP A 621 16.33 -5.98 -3.64
N ALA A 622 16.83 -4.95 -2.95
CA ALA A 622 18.22 -4.87 -2.50
C ALA A 622 18.55 -5.94 -1.44
N ALA A 623 17.69 -6.12 -0.43
CA ALA A 623 17.86 -7.14 0.61
C ALA A 623 17.82 -8.55 0.03
N ILE A 624 16.86 -8.85 -0.85
CA ILE A 624 16.75 -10.13 -1.56
C ILE A 624 18.01 -10.41 -2.37
N THR A 625 18.49 -9.43 -3.13
CA THR A 625 19.73 -9.59 -3.92
C THR A 625 20.91 -9.98 -3.03
N ALA A 626 21.10 -9.30 -1.91
CA ALA A 626 22.17 -9.57 -0.96
C ALA A 626 22.03 -10.92 -0.24
N ILE A 627 20.80 -11.32 0.12
CA ILE A 627 20.48 -12.64 0.69
C ILE A 627 20.86 -13.74 -0.31
N ARG A 628 20.44 -13.63 -1.57
CA ARG A 628 20.73 -14.63 -2.62
C ARG A 628 22.23 -14.74 -2.90
N GLU A 629 22.96 -13.62 -2.85
CA GLU A 629 24.42 -13.63 -2.93
C GLU A 629 25.07 -14.32 -1.73
N ALA A 630 24.58 -14.05 -0.53
CA ALA A 630 25.08 -14.64 0.71
C ALA A 630 24.81 -16.14 0.81
N GLU A 631 23.62 -16.60 0.42
CA GLU A 631 23.27 -18.02 0.38
C GLU A 631 24.18 -18.79 -0.59
N ARG A 632 24.40 -18.24 -1.80
CA ARG A 632 25.35 -18.83 -2.76
C ARG A 632 26.77 -18.85 -2.22
N ALA A 633 27.22 -17.76 -1.60
CA ALA A 633 28.56 -17.68 -1.00
C ALA A 633 28.72 -18.63 0.20
N GLY A 634 27.64 -18.94 0.91
CA GLY A 634 27.59 -19.94 1.98
C GLY A 634 27.50 -21.38 1.49
N GLY A 635 27.46 -21.63 0.17
CA GLY A 635 27.30 -22.98 -0.40
C GLY A 635 25.90 -23.57 -0.20
N GLY A 636 24.92 -22.70 0.02
CA GLY A 636 23.55 -23.06 0.35
C GLY A 636 22.58 -23.07 -0.82
N TYR A 637 21.31 -22.87 -0.51
CA TYR A 637 20.20 -22.77 -1.47
C TYR A 637 19.34 -21.55 -1.17
N PRO A 638 18.49 -21.10 -2.12
CA PRO A 638 17.55 -20.02 -1.87
C PRO A 638 16.45 -20.48 -0.90
N HIS A 639 16.36 -19.84 0.26
CA HIS A 639 15.22 -19.93 1.17
C HIS A 639 14.07 -19.05 0.69
N LEU A 640 12.88 -19.25 1.27
CA LEU A 640 11.76 -18.34 1.04
C LEU A 640 12.08 -16.94 1.57
N VAL A 641 11.53 -15.93 0.92
CA VAL A 641 11.58 -14.54 1.39
C VAL A 641 10.17 -14.09 1.70
N PHE A 642 9.95 -13.76 2.96
CA PHE A 642 8.71 -13.18 3.47
C PHE A 642 8.83 -11.66 3.35
N PHE A 643 7.83 -11.01 2.76
CA PHE A 643 7.80 -9.56 2.61
C PHE A 643 6.45 -9.01 3.00
N GLU A 644 6.48 -7.90 3.73
CA GLU A 644 5.28 -7.30 4.33
C GLU A 644 4.82 -6.05 3.55
N PRO A 645 3.51 -5.75 3.54
CA PRO A 645 3.03 -4.39 3.26
C PRO A 645 3.41 -3.44 4.41
N SER A 646 3.20 -2.13 4.27
CA SER A 646 3.46 -1.22 5.40
C SER A 646 2.51 -1.48 6.58
N VAL A 647 2.88 -0.94 7.77
CA VAL A 647 2.09 -0.98 9.02
C VAL A 647 0.64 -0.51 8.87
N LEU A 648 0.30 0.26 7.82
CA LEU A 648 -1.10 0.61 7.55
C LEU A 648 -1.98 -0.60 7.25
N TRP A 649 -1.42 -1.72 6.77
CA TRP A 649 -2.20 -2.95 6.61
C TRP A 649 -2.70 -3.47 7.97
N SER A 650 -1.85 -3.43 9.01
CA SER A 650 -2.19 -3.79 10.39
C SER A 650 -3.22 -2.83 11.00
N GLY A 651 -3.13 -1.54 10.67
CA GLY A 651 -4.03 -0.51 11.18
C GLY A 651 -5.37 -0.37 10.43
N LEU A 652 -5.43 -0.66 9.12
CA LEU A 652 -6.55 -0.35 8.23
C LEU A 652 -7.06 -1.53 7.39
N ALA A 653 -6.41 -2.70 7.46
CA ALA A 653 -6.62 -3.88 6.60
C ALA A 653 -6.18 -3.74 5.14
N PHE A 654 -5.65 -2.59 4.73
CA PHE A 654 -5.17 -2.34 3.37
C PHE A 654 -4.16 -1.20 3.33
N ASP A 655 -3.25 -1.22 2.35
CA ASP A 655 -2.40 -0.09 1.99
C ASP A 655 -1.97 -0.15 0.51
N VAL A 656 -1.37 0.91 -0.02
CA VAL A 656 -0.47 0.72 -1.16
C VAL A 656 0.56 -0.36 -0.83
N THR A 657 0.86 -1.19 -1.81
CA THR A 657 1.88 -2.23 -1.66
C THR A 657 3.06 -1.93 -2.59
N PRO A 658 4.25 -2.54 -2.37
CA PRO A 658 5.33 -2.51 -3.35
C PRO A 658 4.79 -2.78 -4.76
N PRO A 659 5.26 -2.08 -5.81
CA PRO A 659 4.71 -2.32 -7.14
C PRO A 659 4.92 -3.80 -7.55
N PRO A 660 3.89 -4.51 -8.04
CA PRO A 660 4.07 -5.86 -8.56
C PRO A 660 5.21 -5.92 -9.59
N GLY A 661 6.14 -6.85 -9.38
CA GLY A 661 7.40 -6.93 -10.13
C GLY A 661 8.49 -5.98 -9.63
N PHE A 662 8.47 -5.59 -8.35
CA PHE A 662 9.57 -4.86 -7.70
C PHE A 662 10.88 -5.68 -7.67
N THR A 663 10.78 -7.01 -7.73
CA THR A 663 11.91 -7.93 -7.80
C THR A 663 11.69 -9.00 -8.88
N ALA A 664 12.78 -9.62 -9.33
CA ALA A 664 12.78 -10.78 -10.21
C ALA A 664 12.70 -12.13 -9.46
N ASP A 665 12.89 -12.12 -8.14
CA ASP A 665 12.81 -13.33 -7.31
C ASP A 665 11.42 -13.95 -7.35
N ARG A 666 11.38 -15.29 -7.18
CA ARG A 666 10.16 -16.10 -7.30
C ARG A 666 9.85 -16.89 -6.05
N ASP A 667 10.75 -16.95 -5.08
CA ASP A 667 10.55 -17.66 -3.80
C ASP A 667 9.94 -16.72 -2.76
N LEU A 668 8.94 -15.93 -3.20
CA LEU A 668 8.29 -14.88 -2.41
C LEU A 668 7.07 -15.41 -1.65
N VAL A 669 6.97 -15.00 -0.39
CA VAL A 669 5.79 -15.18 0.46
C VAL A 669 5.32 -13.81 0.90
N PHE A 670 4.09 -13.43 0.54
CA PHE A 670 3.47 -12.22 1.05
C PHE A 670 3.05 -12.45 2.49
N ALA A 671 3.55 -11.63 3.41
CA ALA A 671 3.45 -11.81 4.86
C ALA A 671 2.68 -10.69 5.59
N PRO A 672 1.42 -10.39 5.23
CA PRO A 672 0.68 -9.31 5.88
C PRO A 672 0.25 -9.67 7.30
N HIS A 673 -0.10 -8.65 8.09
CA HIS A 673 -0.63 -8.78 9.46
C HIS A 673 -2.14 -8.44 9.52
N PRO A 674 -3.02 -9.42 9.28
CA PRO A 674 -4.47 -9.22 9.27
C PRO A 674 -5.06 -9.08 10.69
N TYR A 675 -5.05 -7.86 11.24
CA TYR A 675 -5.61 -7.54 12.56
C TYR A 675 -7.08 -7.05 12.57
N SER A 676 -7.81 -7.23 11.48
CA SER A 676 -9.24 -6.90 11.37
C SER A 676 -10.08 -7.47 12.52
N GLU A 677 -10.99 -6.66 13.09
CA GLU A 677 -11.82 -6.99 14.26
C GLU A 677 -11.03 -7.26 15.56
N SER A 678 -9.73 -6.91 15.57
CA SER A 678 -8.85 -6.96 16.74
C SER A 678 -8.39 -5.56 17.13
N ILE A 679 -7.31 -5.06 16.51
CA ILE A 679 -6.63 -3.80 16.89
C ILE A 679 -6.60 -2.76 15.77
N THR A 680 -7.30 -2.99 14.66
CA THR A 680 -7.42 -2.01 13.59
C THR A 680 -8.07 -0.71 14.09
N MET A 681 -7.68 0.43 13.51
CA MET A 681 -8.04 1.78 13.99
C MET A 681 -9.55 2.04 13.96
N ASP A 682 -10.28 1.39 13.05
CA ASP A 682 -11.73 1.46 12.89
C ASP A 682 -12.49 0.91 14.11
N GLN A 683 -11.91 -0.04 14.84
CA GLN A 683 -12.53 -0.62 16.03
C GLN A 683 -12.75 0.44 17.12
N GLY A 684 -11.81 1.38 17.27
CA GLY A 684 -11.95 2.54 18.17
C GLY A 684 -13.03 3.53 17.74
N LEU A 685 -13.51 3.44 16.50
CA LEU A 685 -14.56 4.30 15.92
C LEU A 685 -15.93 3.61 15.86
N GLY A 686 -16.03 2.34 16.26
CA GLY A 686 -17.29 1.59 16.34
C GLY A 686 -17.82 1.06 15.00
N PHE A 687 -16.98 0.91 13.99
CA PHE A 687 -17.33 0.25 12.72
C PHE A 687 -16.22 -0.71 12.27
N THR A 688 -16.48 -1.53 11.25
CA THR A 688 -15.53 -2.54 10.76
C THR A 688 -15.31 -2.38 9.25
N ILE A 689 -14.17 -1.83 8.84
CA ILE A 689 -13.79 -1.62 7.43
C ILE A 689 -13.71 -2.95 6.68
N ALA A 690 -13.04 -3.92 7.28
CA ALA A 690 -12.86 -5.25 6.72
C ALA A 690 -13.07 -6.28 7.81
N SER A 691 -13.96 -7.24 7.55
CA SER A 691 -14.09 -8.43 8.39
C SER A 691 -12.81 -9.27 8.35
N ILE A 692 -12.67 -10.19 9.30
CA ILE A 692 -11.56 -11.16 9.34
C ILE A 692 -11.41 -11.88 7.98
N GLU A 693 -12.51 -12.40 7.45
CA GLU A 693 -12.50 -13.16 6.20
C GLU A 693 -12.19 -12.26 5.00
N ARG A 694 -12.66 -11.02 5.02
CA ARG A 694 -12.33 -10.03 3.98
C ARG A 694 -10.85 -9.72 3.95
N ASN A 695 -10.24 -9.46 5.09
CA ASN A 695 -8.82 -9.11 5.17
C ASN A 695 -7.97 -10.25 4.60
N LEU A 696 -8.22 -11.50 5.01
CA LEU A 696 -7.52 -12.66 4.45
C LEU A 696 -7.76 -12.84 2.94
N ALA A 697 -8.97 -12.61 2.44
CA ALA A 697 -9.26 -12.67 1.00
C ALA A 697 -8.59 -11.54 0.19
N VAL A 698 -8.45 -10.35 0.79
CA VAL A 698 -7.70 -9.21 0.22
C VAL A 698 -6.21 -9.53 0.20
N SER A 699 -5.67 -10.09 1.29
CA SER A 699 -4.29 -10.58 1.39
C SER A 699 -3.96 -11.65 0.36
N ALA A 700 -4.86 -12.62 0.14
CA ALA A 700 -4.66 -13.67 -0.88
C ALA A 700 -4.60 -13.09 -2.30
N ARG A 701 -5.43 -12.09 -2.59
CA ARG A 701 -5.39 -11.38 -3.88
C ARG A 701 -4.12 -10.55 -4.04
N ALA A 702 -3.64 -9.93 -2.97
CA ALA A 702 -2.37 -9.22 -2.99
C ALA A 702 -1.21 -10.19 -3.27
N ALA A 703 -1.12 -11.30 -2.54
CA ALA A 703 -0.13 -12.36 -2.78
C ALA A 703 -0.15 -12.86 -4.24
N ALA A 704 -1.33 -13.11 -4.78
CA ALA A 704 -1.50 -13.53 -6.17
C ALA A 704 -0.97 -12.51 -7.19
N ALA A 705 -1.08 -11.20 -6.90
CA ALA A 705 -0.55 -10.15 -7.77
C ALA A 705 0.98 -10.18 -7.91
N TYR A 706 1.69 -10.77 -6.93
CA TYR A 706 3.13 -10.97 -6.96
C TYR A 706 3.54 -12.35 -7.52
N GLY A 707 2.58 -13.27 -7.69
CA GLY A 707 2.90 -14.69 -7.84
C GLY A 707 3.59 -15.25 -6.60
N ALA A 708 3.20 -14.79 -5.42
CA ALA A 708 3.73 -15.20 -4.13
C ALA A 708 2.74 -16.13 -3.41
N ALA A 709 3.25 -16.96 -2.49
CA ALA A 709 2.40 -17.62 -1.51
C ALA A 709 1.89 -16.61 -0.46
N LEU A 710 0.85 -16.97 0.28
CA LEU A 710 0.34 -16.17 1.41
C LEU A 710 0.63 -16.90 2.73
N TRP A 711 1.15 -16.16 3.70
CA TRP A 711 1.30 -16.63 5.08
C TRP A 711 1.13 -15.44 6.03
N ALA A 712 0.24 -15.52 7.03
CA ALA A 712 0.00 -14.37 7.91
C ALA A 712 1.12 -14.25 8.96
N GLY A 713 1.98 -13.22 8.83
CA GLY A 713 3.13 -12.99 9.71
C GLY A 713 2.73 -12.81 11.17
N GLU A 714 1.65 -12.07 11.38
CA GLU A 714 1.02 -11.88 12.66
C GLU A 714 -0.49 -11.82 12.55
N TRP A 715 -1.14 -12.29 13.61
CA TRP A 715 -2.56 -12.12 13.87
C TRP A 715 -2.81 -12.50 15.33
N GLY A 716 -3.84 -11.93 15.94
CA GLY A 716 -4.16 -12.25 17.33
C GLY A 716 -5.24 -11.36 17.92
N TRP A 717 -5.68 -11.74 19.11
CA TRP A 717 -6.60 -10.97 19.95
C TRP A 717 -6.02 -10.81 21.35
N PHE A 718 -6.36 -9.70 21.98
CA PHE A 718 -5.72 -9.23 23.21
C PHE A 718 -6.72 -9.02 24.35
N GLY A 719 -8.02 -9.27 24.11
CA GLY A 719 -9.07 -9.22 25.11
C GLY A 719 -9.24 -10.55 25.85
N ASP A 720 -10.47 -10.79 26.32
CA ASP A 720 -10.80 -12.01 27.06
C ASP A 720 -10.96 -13.22 26.09
N PRO A 721 -10.16 -14.29 26.23
CA PRO A 721 -10.25 -15.49 25.39
C PRO A 721 -11.63 -16.17 25.37
N ASP A 722 -12.44 -16.01 26.42
CA ASP A 722 -13.79 -16.56 26.45
C ASP A 722 -14.74 -15.81 25.49
N VAL A 723 -14.43 -14.56 25.17
CA VAL A 723 -15.14 -13.71 24.20
C VAL A 723 -14.46 -13.77 22.83
N ASP A 724 -13.18 -13.42 22.78
CA ASP A 724 -12.41 -13.30 21.54
C ASP A 724 -12.09 -14.66 20.91
N GLY A 725 -12.19 -15.76 21.66
CA GLY A 725 -12.00 -17.11 21.12
C GLY A 725 -12.93 -17.43 19.94
N ALA A 726 -14.11 -16.80 19.86
CA ALA A 726 -14.98 -16.91 18.68
C ALA A 726 -14.36 -16.29 17.41
N LYS A 727 -13.62 -15.20 17.55
CA LYS A 727 -12.92 -14.55 16.43
C LYS A 727 -11.68 -15.34 16.01
N VAL A 728 -10.94 -15.90 16.98
CA VAL A 728 -9.83 -16.83 16.69
C VAL A 728 -10.33 -18.04 15.88
N ARG A 729 -11.49 -18.60 16.22
CA ARG A 729 -12.13 -19.69 15.45
C ARG A 729 -12.48 -19.27 14.03
N ARG A 730 -13.01 -18.06 13.82
CA ARG A 730 -13.32 -17.53 12.48
C ARG A 730 -12.06 -17.36 11.64
N PHE A 731 -10.99 -16.81 12.23
CA PHE A 731 -9.70 -16.67 11.56
C PHE A 731 -9.12 -18.04 11.18
N ALA A 732 -9.13 -18.99 12.12
CA ALA A 732 -8.72 -20.36 11.90
C ALA A 732 -9.48 -21.03 10.73
N ALA A 733 -10.81 -20.91 10.71
CA ALA A 733 -11.62 -21.44 9.61
C ALA A 733 -11.34 -20.74 8.27
N ALA A 734 -11.01 -19.46 8.28
CA ALA A 734 -10.61 -18.73 7.08
C ALA A 734 -9.23 -19.17 6.55
N GLN A 735 -8.27 -19.45 7.45
CA GLN A 735 -6.99 -20.07 7.07
C GLN A 735 -7.20 -21.45 6.45
N ASP A 736 -8.10 -22.26 7.02
CA ASP A 736 -8.42 -23.60 6.51
C ASP A 736 -8.98 -23.53 5.08
N ARG A 737 -9.95 -22.63 4.82
CA ARG A 737 -10.52 -22.41 3.48
C ARG A 737 -9.50 -21.95 2.45
N LEU A 738 -8.50 -21.17 2.86
CA LEU A 738 -7.44 -20.67 1.98
C LEU A 738 -6.26 -21.64 1.86
N GLY A 739 -6.19 -22.67 2.70
CA GLY A 739 -5.04 -23.58 2.75
C GLY A 739 -3.75 -22.92 3.20
N ILE A 740 -3.83 -21.87 4.03
CA ILE A 740 -2.69 -21.09 4.48
C ILE A 740 -2.38 -21.31 5.96
N GLY A 741 -1.18 -20.90 6.32
CA GLY A 741 -0.68 -20.84 7.68
C GLY A 741 -0.56 -19.41 8.22
N GLY A 742 0.15 -19.28 9.33
CA GLY A 742 0.51 -18.00 9.94
C GLY A 742 1.11 -18.19 11.33
N ALA A 743 1.59 -17.10 11.92
CA ALA A 743 2.08 -17.08 13.29
C ALA A 743 1.19 -16.20 14.18
N PHE A 744 0.63 -16.78 15.24
CA PHE A 744 -0.17 -16.04 16.22
C PHE A 744 0.74 -15.16 17.07
N TRP A 745 0.40 -13.88 17.22
CA TRP A 745 1.08 -12.95 18.11
C TRP A 745 0.43 -13.04 19.51
N VAL A 746 1.10 -13.53 20.56
CA VAL A 746 2.51 -14.00 20.65
C VAL A 746 2.62 -15.18 21.63
N TRP A 747 3.69 -15.98 21.56
CA TRP A 747 3.92 -17.10 22.49
C TRP A 747 3.88 -16.67 23.96
N ARG A 748 4.80 -15.77 24.34
CA ARG A 748 4.96 -15.17 25.67
C ARG A 748 5.40 -13.73 25.51
N GLN A 749 5.14 -12.91 26.52
CA GLN A 749 5.58 -11.52 26.57
C GLN A 749 6.05 -11.19 27.98
N GLY A 750 7.15 -10.43 28.09
CA GLY A 750 7.69 -10.01 29.39
C GLY A 750 6.97 -8.79 29.94
N CYS A 751 7.00 -8.63 31.25
CA CYS A 751 6.30 -7.55 31.93
C CYS A 751 6.89 -6.16 31.69
N GLY A 752 8.17 -6.08 31.33
CA GLY A 752 8.84 -4.82 30.97
C GLY A 752 8.63 -4.43 29.50
N SER A 753 7.89 -5.22 28.72
CA SER A 753 7.71 -5.00 27.28
C SER A 753 6.98 -3.67 27.04
N PRO A 754 7.35 -2.86 26.04
CA PRO A 754 6.70 -1.59 25.75
C PRO A 754 5.18 -1.68 25.50
N GLU A 755 4.71 -2.81 24.98
CA GLU A 755 3.28 -3.09 24.75
C GLU A 755 2.56 -3.50 26.05
N THR A 756 3.31 -3.82 27.12
CA THR A 756 2.75 -4.08 28.45
C THR A 756 2.52 -2.75 29.17
N GLY A 757 1.28 -2.52 29.61
CA GLY A 757 0.93 -1.34 30.41
C GLY A 757 1.76 -1.29 31.72
N PRO A 758 2.11 -0.09 32.21
CA PRO A 758 2.93 0.05 33.43
C PRO A 758 2.27 -0.58 34.67
N ASP A 759 0.94 -0.65 34.68
CA ASP A 759 0.14 -1.19 35.80
C ASP A 759 -0.45 -2.58 35.48
N ALA A 760 0.07 -3.28 34.46
CA ALA A 760 -0.46 -4.58 34.07
C ALA A 760 -0.16 -5.67 35.11
N GLU A 761 -1.19 -6.37 35.58
CA GLU A 761 -1.02 -7.51 36.51
C GLU A 761 -0.36 -8.73 35.83
N ALA A 762 -0.52 -8.86 34.52
CA ALA A 762 0.12 -9.90 33.72
C ALA A 762 0.32 -9.46 32.27
N SER A 763 1.33 -10.02 31.61
CA SER A 763 1.69 -9.75 30.22
C SER A 763 1.43 -10.95 29.29
N GLY A 764 1.25 -10.69 28.00
CA GLY A 764 0.99 -11.69 26.96
C GLY A 764 -0.49 -12.08 26.81
N ASN A 765 -0.80 -12.82 25.75
CA ASN A 765 -2.17 -13.26 25.44
C ASN A 765 -2.34 -14.78 25.33
N LEU A 766 -1.34 -15.52 24.82
CA LEU A 766 -1.36 -16.98 24.78
C LEU A 766 -0.85 -17.58 26.09
N VAL A 767 0.46 -17.54 26.32
CA VAL A 767 1.07 -17.89 27.62
C VAL A 767 1.33 -16.59 28.38
N ARG A 768 0.60 -16.39 29.48
CA ARG A 768 0.66 -15.14 30.25
C ARG A 768 1.73 -15.22 31.34
N VAL A 769 2.40 -14.11 31.61
CA VAL A 769 3.39 -13.97 32.70
C VAL A 769 2.84 -13.03 33.76
N ASP A 770 2.81 -13.48 35.01
CA ASP A 770 2.45 -12.65 36.18
C ASP A 770 3.52 -11.59 36.43
N CYS A 771 3.11 -10.31 36.47
CA CYS A 771 4.03 -9.19 36.63
C CYS A 771 4.34 -8.85 38.08
N HIS A 772 3.60 -9.42 39.04
CA HIS A 772 3.86 -9.26 40.47
C HIS A 772 4.49 -10.50 41.11
N GLY A 773 4.64 -11.57 40.34
CA GLY A 773 5.17 -12.85 40.77
C GLY A 773 6.13 -13.46 39.75
N SER A 774 6.28 -14.78 39.82
CA SER A 774 7.05 -15.57 38.85
C SER A 774 6.19 -16.61 38.13
N THR A 775 4.86 -16.49 38.27
CA THR A 775 3.91 -17.46 37.73
C THR A 775 3.79 -17.30 36.22
N VAL A 776 3.93 -18.41 35.49
CA VAL A 776 3.59 -18.49 34.07
C VAL A 776 2.25 -19.23 33.96
N TYR A 777 1.25 -18.57 33.41
CA TYR A 777 -0.09 -19.13 33.24
C TYR A 777 -0.16 -19.95 31.95
N ALA A 778 -0.72 -21.15 32.06
CA ALA A 778 -0.98 -22.00 30.90
C ALA A 778 -1.95 -21.33 29.89
N PRO A 779 -1.84 -21.65 28.59
CA PRO A 779 -2.77 -21.17 27.57
C PRO A 779 -4.24 -21.40 27.92
N ARG A 780 -5.07 -20.35 27.85
CA ARG A 780 -6.50 -20.47 28.10
C ARG A 780 -7.22 -21.16 26.92
N PRO A 781 -8.20 -22.05 27.16
CA PRO A 781 -8.85 -22.84 26.11
C PRO A 781 -9.46 -22.02 24.97
N GLY A 782 -9.97 -20.82 25.26
CA GLY A 782 -10.56 -19.91 24.27
C GLY A 782 -9.64 -19.59 23.10
N PHE A 783 -8.33 -19.46 23.35
CA PHE A 783 -7.30 -19.27 22.33
C PHE A 783 -6.54 -20.57 22.01
N ALA A 784 -6.23 -21.38 23.03
CA ALA A 784 -5.41 -22.58 22.85
C ALA A 784 -6.06 -23.62 21.93
N ARG A 785 -7.38 -23.86 22.03
CA ARG A 785 -8.07 -24.89 21.22
C ARG A 785 -8.10 -24.54 19.72
N PRO A 786 -8.53 -23.32 19.31
CA PRO A 786 -8.50 -22.98 17.88
C PRO A 786 -7.10 -22.99 17.26
N LEU A 787 -6.07 -22.64 18.06
CA LEU A 787 -4.67 -22.64 17.63
C LEU A 787 -4.08 -24.04 17.50
N SER A 788 -4.51 -24.98 18.34
CA SER A 788 -4.04 -26.38 18.35
C SER A 788 -4.88 -27.34 17.50
N ARG A 789 -5.85 -26.82 16.75
CA ARG A 789 -6.79 -27.61 15.93
C ARG A 789 -6.08 -28.56 14.97
N ALA A 790 -6.73 -29.68 14.63
CA ALA A 790 -6.20 -30.67 13.69
C ALA A 790 -5.93 -30.06 12.30
N TYR A 791 -4.83 -30.41 11.65
CA TYR A 791 -4.53 -29.95 10.28
C TYR A 791 -3.45 -30.81 9.59
N PRO A 792 -3.45 -30.88 8.25
CA PRO A 792 -2.38 -31.50 7.50
C PRO A 792 -1.13 -30.59 7.51
N ARG A 793 -0.04 -31.06 8.11
CA ARG A 793 1.24 -30.34 8.22
C ARG A 793 1.99 -30.34 6.90
N ALA A 794 2.12 -31.52 6.28
CA ALA A 794 2.75 -31.73 4.98
C ALA A 794 2.04 -32.87 4.25
N PHE A 795 1.78 -32.73 2.95
CA PHE A 795 1.01 -33.73 2.20
C PHE A 795 1.26 -33.66 0.69
N PRO A 796 1.15 -34.77 -0.04
CA PRO A 796 1.35 -34.79 -1.48
C PRO A 796 0.23 -34.05 -2.22
N GLY A 797 0.59 -33.27 -3.23
CA GLY A 797 -0.40 -32.62 -4.09
C GLY A 797 -0.92 -31.28 -3.58
N ARG A 798 -2.16 -30.95 -3.97
CA ARG A 798 -2.81 -29.67 -3.67
C ARG A 798 -4.05 -29.87 -2.81
N LEU A 799 -4.24 -28.93 -1.89
CA LEU A 799 -5.43 -28.89 -1.05
C LEU A 799 -6.69 -28.61 -1.89
N ASP A 800 -7.66 -29.53 -1.82
CA ASP A 800 -8.99 -29.34 -2.40
C ASP A 800 -9.98 -28.82 -1.36
N ARG A 801 -9.90 -29.37 -0.13
CA ARG A 801 -10.77 -29.01 1.00
C ARG A 801 -10.09 -29.29 2.33
N LEU A 802 -10.18 -28.34 3.26
CA LEU A 802 -9.80 -28.51 4.65
C LEU A 802 -10.89 -27.93 5.55
N GLU A 803 -11.43 -28.78 6.42
CA GLU A 803 -12.30 -28.38 7.52
C GLU A 803 -11.78 -29.03 8.79
N SER A 804 -11.40 -28.21 9.76
CA SER A 804 -11.05 -28.66 11.10
C SER A 804 -12.11 -28.17 12.08
N ASP A 805 -12.42 -28.98 13.09
CA ASP A 805 -13.20 -28.52 14.24
C ASP A 805 -12.28 -27.77 15.22
N PRO A 806 -12.36 -26.43 15.31
CA PRO A 806 -11.49 -25.67 16.19
C PRO A 806 -11.85 -25.83 17.68
N ALA A 807 -12.93 -26.55 18.02
CA ALA A 807 -13.31 -26.89 19.39
C ALA A 807 -12.93 -28.33 19.79
N GLY A 808 -12.47 -29.17 18.85
CA GLY A 808 -12.23 -30.60 19.04
C GLY A 808 -11.10 -31.17 18.18
N ALA A 809 -11.07 -32.50 18.06
CA ALA A 809 -10.07 -33.24 17.28
C ALA A 809 -10.52 -33.57 15.83
N GLY A 810 -11.69 -33.05 15.41
CA GLY A 810 -12.29 -33.37 14.12
C GLY A 810 -11.54 -32.75 12.94
N LEU A 811 -11.40 -33.51 11.85
CA LEU A 811 -10.77 -33.08 10.61
C LEU A 811 -11.41 -33.78 9.41
N VAL A 812 -11.70 -33.04 8.35
CA VAL A 812 -11.90 -33.58 7.00
C VAL A 812 -10.98 -32.83 6.05
N PHE A 813 -10.08 -33.57 5.42
CA PHE A 813 -9.07 -33.03 4.52
C PHE A 813 -9.06 -33.85 3.23
N THR A 814 -9.17 -33.18 2.08
CA THR A 814 -9.08 -33.77 0.74
C THR A 814 -8.02 -33.04 -0.07
N ALA A 815 -7.20 -33.82 -0.77
CA ALA A 815 -6.18 -33.30 -1.66
C ALA A 815 -5.99 -34.20 -2.87
N THR A 816 -5.44 -33.62 -3.93
CA THR A 816 -5.15 -34.31 -5.18
C THR A 816 -3.67 -34.23 -5.51
N ALA A 817 -3.01 -35.39 -5.53
CA ALA A 817 -1.60 -35.57 -5.87
C ALA A 817 -1.41 -36.02 -7.32
N ALA A 818 -0.38 -35.46 -7.97
CA ALA A 818 0.09 -35.93 -9.27
C ALA A 818 0.92 -37.21 -9.13
N ASP A 819 0.94 -38.04 -10.17
CA ASP A 819 1.71 -39.29 -10.18
C ASP A 819 3.23 -39.02 -10.15
N GLY A 820 3.97 -39.84 -9.39
CA GLY A 820 5.45 -39.86 -9.42
C GLY A 820 6.19 -38.96 -8.41
N GLY A 821 5.48 -38.30 -7.49
CA GLY A 821 6.07 -37.54 -6.37
C GLY A 821 6.19 -38.34 -5.05
N ASP A 822 6.75 -37.70 -4.01
CA ASP A 822 6.68 -38.22 -2.64
C ASP A 822 5.21 -38.31 -2.21
N CYS A 823 4.79 -39.48 -1.70
CA CYS A 823 3.41 -39.75 -1.32
C CYS A 823 3.13 -39.53 0.18
N HIS A 824 4.14 -39.23 0.99
CA HIS A 824 4.01 -39.23 2.43
C HIS A 824 3.22 -38.03 2.96
N LEU A 825 2.16 -38.28 3.74
CA LEU A 825 1.44 -37.26 4.48
C LEU A 825 1.81 -37.25 5.97
N ASP A 826 1.68 -36.08 6.59
CA ASP A 826 1.79 -35.80 8.03
C ASP A 826 0.62 -34.90 8.43
N VAL A 827 -0.20 -35.37 9.37
CA VAL A 827 -1.38 -34.66 9.88
C VAL A 827 -1.34 -34.63 11.40
N TRP A 828 -1.47 -33.44 11.97
CA TRP A 828 -1.62 -33.24 13.40
C TRP A 828 -3.08 -33.39 13.84
N VAL A 829 -3.30 -34.04 14.98
CA VAL A 829 -4.59 -34.11 15.66
C VAL A 829 -4.40 -33.88 17.17
N PRO A 830 -5.07 -32.90 17.80
CA PRO A 830 -4.90 -32.62 19.22
C PRO A 830 -5.64 -33.60 20.14
N GLY A 831 -5.14 -33.75 21.36
CA GLY A 831 -5.85 -34.41 22.47
C GLY A 831 -5.32 -35.80 22.85
N ASP A 832 -5.56 -36.19 24.10
CA ASP A 832 -5.03 -37.44 24.67
C ASP A 832 -5.78 -38.70 24.21
N ALA A 833 -7.09 -38.56 23.94
CA ALA A 833 -7.91 -39.67 23.48
C ALA A 833 -7.56 -40.03 22.04
N LYS A 834 -7.46 -41.33 21.74
CA LYS A 834 -7.16 -41.81 20.39
C LYS A 834 -8.36 -41.54 19.47
N PRO A 835 -8.23 -40.68 18.46
CA PRO A 835 -9.33 -40.38 17.55
C PRO A 835 -9.54 -41.52 16.55
N HIS A 836 -10.71 -41.57 15.94
CA HIS A 836 -11.02 -42.52 14.89
C HIS A 836 -10.57 -41.98 13.52
N LEU A 837 -9.76 -42.77 12.82
CA LEU A 837 -9.23 -42.45 11.49
C LEU A 837 -9.98 -43.22 10.41
N SER A 838 -10.44 -42.51 9.39
CA SER A 838 -10.85 -43.06 8.10
C SER A 838 -10.02 -42.38 7.01
N ALA A 839 -9.35 -43.17 6.17
CA ALA A 839 -8.52 -42.64 5.10
C ALA A 839 -8.83 -43.38 3.79
N ASP A 840 -9.35 -42.65 2.82
CA ASP A 840 -9.61 -43.14 1.45
C ASP A 840 -8.50 -42.64 0.52
N GLY A 841 -7.99 -43.52 -0.35
CA GLY A 841 -6.84 -43.21 -1.21
C GLY A 841 -5.49 -43.10 -0.48
N VAL A 842 -5.39 -43.52 0.78
CA VAL A 842 -4.16 -43.50 1.59
C VAL A 842 -3.75 -44.93 1.98
N ARG A 843 -2.58 -45.37 1.54
CA ARG A 843 -1.96 -46.64 1.95
C ARG A 843 -1.18 -46.48 3.23
N ASP A 844 -1.12 -47.55 4.01
CA ASP A 844 -0.29 -47.64 5.22
C ASP A 844 -0.59 -46.51 6.23
N ALA A 845 -1.87 -46.07 6.26
CA ALA A 845 -2.31 -45.02 7.16
C ALA A 845 -2.14 -45.47 8.61
N ALA A 846 -1.31 -44.74 9.35
CA ALA A 846 -0.96 -45.03 10.73
C ALA A 846 -1.14 -43.80 11.59
N MET A 847 -1.47 -44.03 12.87
CA MET A 847 -1.62 -42.95 13.85
C MET A 847 -0.73 -43.26 15.06
N VAL A 848 0.13 -42.31 15.40
CA VAL A 848 1.11 -42.41 16.48
C VAL A 848 0.81 -41.34 17.53
N GLN A 849 0.76 -41.75 18.79
CA GLN A 849 0.62 -40.79 19.89
C GLN A 849 1.93 -40.01 20.05
N VAL A 850 1.80 -38.69 20.15
CA VAL A 850 2.91 -37.76 20.37
C VAL A 850 2.52 -36.82 21.51
N PRO A 851 3.46 -36.04 22.08
CA PRO A 851 3.09 -35.06 23.11
C PRO A 851 1.94 -34.14 22.65
N GLY A 852 0.88 -34.06 23.47
CA GLY A 852 -0.29 -33.21 23.24
C GLY A 852 -1.30 -33.71 22.18
N GLY A 853 -1.03 -34.81 21.49
CA GLY A 853 -1.91 -35.28 20.42
C GLY A 853 -1.45 -36.53 19.68
N TRP A 854 -1.79 -36.58 18.40
CA TRP A 854 -1.54 -37.69 17.50
C TRP A 854 -1.03 -37.18 16.16
N GLN A 855 -0.11 -37.93 15.56
CA GLN A 855 0.31 -37.76 14.18
C GLN A 855 -0.27 -38.86 13.32
N VAL A 856 -0.95 -38.49 12.24
CA VAL A 856 -1.37 -39.41 11.19
C VAL A 856 -0.39 -39.34 10.05
N THR A 857 0.12 -40.49 9.64
CA THR A 857 1.03 -40.65 8.50
C THR A 857 0.48 -41.69 7.54
N GLY A 858 0.93 -41.65 6.29
CA GLY A 858 0.52 -42.61 5.27
C GLY A 858 1.08 -42.22 3.91
N CYS A 859 0.82 -43.03 2.90
CA CYS A 859 1.24 -42.80 1.52
C CYS A 859 0.00 -42.60 0.63
N ALA A 860 -0.19 -41.39 0.10
CA ALA A 860 -1.36 -41.02 -0.70
C ALA A 860 -0.98 -40.75 -2.17
N THR A 861 -1.86 -41.15 -3.08
CA THR A 861 -1.68 -41.00 -4.54
C THR A 861 -3.03 -40.69 -5.20
N GLY A 862 -3.06 -39.84 -6.22
CA GLY A 862 -4.31 -39.37 -6.82
C GLY A 862 -5.11 -38.49 -5.88
N THR A 863 -6.44 -38.53 -5.98
CA THR A 863 -7.33 -37.86 -5.02
C THR A 863 -7.55 -38.75 -3.80
N TYR A 864 -7.39 -38.20 -2.61
CA TYR A 864 -7.52 -38.92 -1.36
C TYR A 864 -8.18 -38.04 -0.29
N THR A 865 -8.80 -38.70 0.70
CA THR A 865 -9.49 -38.02 1.80
C THR A 865 -9.07 -38.63 3.13
N VAL A 866 -8.69 -37.77 4.08
CA VAL A 866 -8.44 -38.13 5.48
C VAL A 866 -9.53 -37.52 6.34
N THR A 867 -10.24 -38.38 7.07
CA THR A 867 -11.28 -38.00 8.03
C THR A 867 -10.87 -38.48 9.40
N VAL A 868 -10.85 -37.55 10.35
CA VAL A 868 -10.60 -37.81 11.77
C VAL A 868 -11.83 -37.37 12.54
N VAL A 869 -12.36 -38.26 13.39
CA VAL A 869 -13.43 -37.94 14.33
C VAL A 869 -12.96 -38.20 15.77
N PRO A 870 -13.43 -37.40 16.76
CA PRO A 870 -13.01 -37.52 18.15
C PRO A 870 -13.17 -38.93 18.74
#